data_AF-A0A8H7AW12-F1
#
_entry.id   AF-A0A8H7AW12-F1
#
_cell.length_a   1.000
_cell.length_b   1.000
_cell.length_c   1.000
_cell.angle_alpha   90.00
_cell.angle_beta   90.00
_cell.angle_gamma   90.00
#
_symmetry.space_group_name_H-M   'P 1'
#
loop_
_entity.id
_entity.type
_entity.pdbx_description
1 polymer ?
#
loop_
_entity_poly.entity_id
_entity_poly.type
_entity_poly.pdbx_seq_one_letter_code
_entity_poly.pdbx_strand_id
1 'polypeptide(L)'
;MPPGPLPWPIIGNTFSLPEEKPWFLIEQVSKDYNSPLITFWIGRRPTIWINDAWAADEVLVKRANIYNSRPRMLMFAELMGGQNNLLHKYTYTREQRERFRDLRKLTHQGVGIQRVQNYRSLQDDENKVVVKDLLTTPDKFVSHFERYATSVVSIIGFGRRIADCQDPLITEVIAQMQNSAQMAVVAKDFPRLMETFPWLAKFPDCIAPWKRGTRRSTKPKFGRHDFFFALAEEANQSSGENYAKYLFREAPQYNLHPLEISNLAANLLGAGADTSSSTLVTAVLAMRAFPEALDHAWDELDRVAGRARSPTLNDDLPYLRAFTKEVFRWRSVAIIGGTAHAPVQDDYWNGYYIPKGTWMQGNVWAIHHNERDFPDPDRFNPQRFLDTDDKRPFPGEKGYMTFGWGRRSCAGQALVEQGTHLSVARLVWAYKVEPEVDENTGEEVPVDIFNYSSGSNWKPQPFRVKFTPRHEKIKQTILREGKQALNDLAMYERETKYTFSTFYQVMVGLFSFYVNLGSIIGSVIDNYTSRYLSKLSYQIPLACMFIVPVLLGTALFFVPESPRWLLHHDQHDAARRSLERLRFDHGDELELEWAEMIRGVAEERRLSQSSGFLDLFRGNDLRRTLLCWGTIASQSASGVWFFIGYQTYFFTIAGITKAFEFSIMNSCIGFIGVHLGLFSMNKLFGRRTIMITGAIMCGLCELACGIASSAKPNSTETGNVLVAFTALFMFCYNAGVGVATSPLATELVSSRLRAWTVGSANALGYFLAWLVGFCSPYFINPQDLDWGPQYTYIWAASNFLCVIWFFFFLPETKTRSLEELDEIFEAGFAARKFKQYECRIKEDAKQDVYGQEKPEVVNQAE
;
A
#
# COMPACT_ATOMS: atom_id res chain seq x y z
N MET A 1 -35.48 20.28 -16.99
CA MET A 1 -34.64 19.17 -16.46
C MET A 1 -35.53 18.21 -15.72
N PRO A 2 -35.10 16.95 -15.48
CA PRO A 2 -35.84 16.02 -14.64
C PRO A 2 -36.11 16.59 -13.24
N PRO A 3 -37.20 16.19 -12.57
CA PRO A 3 -37.58 16.72 -11.27
C PRO A 3 -36.56 16.34 -10.18
N GLY A 4 -36.63 16.99 -9.03
CA GLY A 4 -35.82 16.65 -7.87
C GLY A 4 -35.98 17.67 -6.74
N PRO A 5 -35.33 17.42 -5.58
CA PRO A 5 -35.44 18.29 -4.42
C PRO A 5 -34.93 19.71 -4.72
N LEU A 6 -35.62 20.72 -4.18
CA LEU A 6 -35.24 22.11 -4.40
C LEU A 6 -33.81 22.36 -3.87
N PRO A 7 -32.88 22.88 -4.69
CA PRO A 7 -31.51 23.12 -4.26
C PRO A 7 -31.39 24.39 -3.43
N TRP A 8 -30.51 24.37 -2.43
CA TRP A 8 -30.10 25.58 -1.73
C TRP A 8 -29.21 26.45 -2.62
N PRO A 9 -29.25 27.79 -2.48
CA PRO A 9 -28.33 28.66 -3.20
C PRO A 9 -26.87 28.27 -2.95
N ILE A 10 -26.06 28.25 -4.02
CA ILE A 10 -24.60 27.99 -4.02
C ILE A 10 -24.20 26.54 -3.70
N ILE A 11 -24.73 25.94 -2.62
CA ILE A 11 -24.37 24.59 -2.14
C ILE A 11 -25.17 23.46 -2.80
N GLY A 12 -26.33 23.77 -3.40
CA GLY A 12 -27.20 22.79 -4.01
C GLY A 12 -27.88 21.87 -2.98
N ASN A 13 -27.87 20.57 -3.25
CA ASN A 13 -28.39 19.51 -2.40
C ASN A 13 -27.28 18.72 -1.68
N THR A 14 -26.02 19.16 -1.71
CA THR A 14 -24.88 18.42 -1.14
C THR A 14 -25.12 17.99 0.31
N PHE A 15 -25.62 18.90 1.16
CA PHE A 15 -25.91 18.60 2.58
C PHE A 15 -27.23 17.87 2.81
N SER A 16 -28.06 17.73 1.77
CA SER A 16 -29.26 16.90 1.78
C SER A 16 -28.94 15.42 1.53
N LEU A 17 -27.75 15.11 1.02
CA LEU A 17 -27.30 13.74 0.80
C LEU A 17 -26.73 13.14 2.11
N PRO A 18 -26.99 11.86 2.40
CA PRO A 18 -26.34 11.16 3.50
C PRO A 18 -24.83 11.00 3.23
N GLU A 19 -24.06 10.74 4.27
CA GLU A 19 -22.60 10.49 4.17
C GLU A 19 -22.29 9.16 3.50
N GLU A 20 -23.18 8.19 3.71
CA GLU A 20 -23.07 6.83 3.24
C GLU A 20 -24.28 6.43 2.40
N LYS A 21 -24.03 5.62 1.37
CA LYS A 21 -25.04 4.97 0.52
C LYS A 21 -26.16 5.91 0.03
N PRO A 22 -25.83 7.06 -0.60
CA PRO A 22 -26.84 8.05 -1.03
C PRO A 22 -27.83 7.52 -2.08
N TRP A 23 -27.50 6.43 -2.77
CA TRP A 23 -28.38 5.81 -3.77
C TRP A 23 -29.72 5.31 -3.21
N PHE A 24 -29.80 4.99 -1.91
CA PHE A 24 -31.08 4.63 -1.27
C PHE A 24 -32.03 5.83 -1.16
N LEU A 25 -31.52 6.98 -0.69
CA LEU A 25 -32.29 8.23 -0.65
C LEU A 25 -32.74 8.62 -2.06
N ILE A 26 -31.86 8.44 -3.05
CA ILE A 26 -32.15 8.80 -4.44
C ILE A 26 -33.23 7.89 -5.04
N GLU A 27 -33.23 6.59 -4.72
CA GLU A 27 -34.31 5.68 -5.07
C GLU A 27 -35.63 6.13 -4.46
N GLN A 28 -35.64 6.45 -3.15
CA GLN A 28 -36.83 6.91 -2.45
C GLN A 28 -37.40 8.19 -3.09
N VAL A 29 -36.55 9.18 -3.36
CA VAL A 29 -36.95 10.41 -4.05
C VAL A 29 -37.46 10.11 -5.47
N SER A 30 -36.92 9.11 -6.16
CA SER A 30 -37.44 8.66 -7.46
C SER A 30 -38.88 8.19 -7.37
N LYS A 31 -39.21 7.42 -6.32
CA LYS A 31 -40.56 6.93 -6.05
C LYS A 31 -41.50 8.08 -5.67
N ASP A 32 -41.06 9.00 -4.81
CA ASP A 32 -41.86 10.14 -4.35
C ASP A 32 -42.26 11.07 -5.51
N TYR A 33 -41.34 11.33 -6.44
CA TYR A 33 -41.60 12.16 -7.63
C TYR A 33 -42.23 11.38 -8.79
N ASN A 34 -42.38 10.05 -8.67
CA ASN A 34 -42.82 9.14 -9.73
C ASN A 34 -42.10 9.41 -11.07
N SER A 35 -40.77 9.52 -11.03
CA SER A 35 -39.95 9.85 -12.20
C SER A 35 -38.75 8.90 -12.31
N PRO A 36 -38.41 8.41 -13.51
CA PRO A 36 -37.27 7.52 -13.71
C PRO A 36 -35.91 8.24 -13.59
N LEU A 37 -35.92 9.57 -13.79
CA LEU A 37 -34.75 10.44 -13.68
C LEU A 37 -34.98 11.48 -12.59
N ILE A 38 -34.01 11.64 -11.68
CA ILE A 38 -34.04 12.63 -10.61
C ILE A 38 -32.80 13.52 -10.64
N THR A 39 -32.97 14.82 -10.45
CA THR A 39 -31.88 15.80 -10.43
C THR A 39 -31.51 16.18 -8.99
N PHE A 40 -30.23 16.04 -8.65
CA PHE A 40 -29.60 16.65 -7.48
C PHE A 40 -28.56 17.66 -7.92
N TRP A 41 -28.45 18.79 -7.23
CA TRP A 41 -27.44 19.81 -7.51
C TRP A 41 -26.25 19.64 -6.57
N ILE A 42 -25.06 19.41 -7.11
CA ILE A 42 -23.83 19.34 -6.32
C ILE A 42 -23.11 20.67 -6.48
N GLY A 43 -23.25 21.54 -5.49
CA GLY A 43 -22.96 22.97 -5.64
C GLY A 43 -23.82 23.58 -6.74
N ARG A 44 -23.17 24.00 -7.83
CA ARG A 44 -23.82 24.64 -8.99
C ARG A 44 -24.04 23.69 -10.18
N ARG A 45 -23.65 22.42 -10.07
CA ARG A 45 -23.72 21.46 -11.17
C ARG A 45 -24.90 20.51 -11.00
N PRO A 46 -25.75 20.32 -12.02
CA PRO A 46 -26.77 19.31 -11.97
C PRO A 46 -26.18 17.91 -12.16
N THR A 47 -26.61 17.00 -11.30
CA THR A 47 -26.33 15.56 -11.33
C THR A 47 -27.66 14.83 -11.44
N ILE A 48 -27.89 14.21 -12.60
CA ILE A 48 -29.09 13.44 -12.91
C ILE A 48 -28.81 11.97 -12.62
N TRP A 49 -29.64 11.37 -11.79
CA TRP A 49 -29.63 9.95 -11.48
C TRP A 49 -30.69 9.21 -12.28
N ILE A 50 -30.32 8.06 -12.86
CA ILE A 50 -31.21 7.18 -13.63
C ILE A 50 -31.54 5.97 -12.78
N ASN A 51 -32.79 5.84 -12.36
CA ASN A 51 -33.26 4.79 -11.43
C ASN A 51 -34.08 3.68 -12.13
N ASP A 52 -34.32 3.79 -13.43
CA ASP A 52 -35.16 2.86 -14.20
C ASP A 52 -34.38 2.19 -15.34
N ALA A 53 -34.57 0.89 -15.52
CA ALA A 53 -33.87 0.08 -16.51
C ALA A 53 -34.12 0.56 -17.95
N TRP A 54 -35.37 0.88 -18.28
CA TRP A 54 -35.79 1.25 -19.64
C TRP A 54 -35.29 2.65 -19.99
N ALA A 55 -35.34 3.57 -19.02
CA ALA A 55 -34.72 4.89 -19.16
C ALA A 55 -33.20 4.79 -19.34
N ALA A 56 -32.52 3.92 -18.58
CA ALA A 56 -31.09 3.70 -18.73
C ALA A 56 -30.73 3.13 -20.12
N ASP A 57 -31.50 2.18 -20.63
CA ASP A 57 -31.34 1.65 -21.99
C ASP A 57 -31.54 2.75 -23.06
N GLU A 58 -32.60 3.53 -22.95
CA GLU A 58 -32.87 4.57 -23.96
C GLU A 58 -31.80 5.67 -23.96
N VAL A 59 -31.39 6.15 -22.78
CA VAL A 59 -30.47 7.27 -22.64
C VAL A 59 -29.01 6.82 -22.84
N LEU A 60 -28.58 5.74 -22.20
CA LEU A 60 -27.16 5.36 -22.18
C LEU A 60 -26.78 4.33 -23.24
N VAL A 61 -27.74 3.54 -23.77
CA VAL A 61 -27.49 2.55 -24.83
C VAL A 61 -27.92 3.09 -26.19
N LYS A 62 -29.22 3.35 -26.40
CA LYS A 62 -29.74 3.80 -27.70
C LYS A 62 -29.18 5.15 -28.11
N ARG A 63 -28.92 6.05 -27.15
CA ARG A 63 -28.28 7.37 -27.37
C ARG A 63 -26.80 7.40 -26.95
N ALA A 64 -26.09 6.26 -26.96
CA ALA A 64 -24.67 6.18 -26.56
C ALA A 64 -23.73 7.13 -27.34
N ASN A 65 -24.12 7.59 -28.52
CA ASN A 65 -23.37 8.56 -29.31
C ASN A 65 -23.35 9.96 -28.66
N ILE A 66 -24.37 10.29 -27.87
CA ILE A 66 -24.51 11.53 -27.11
C ILE A 66 -23.87 11.33 -25.72
N TYR A 67 -24.24 10.27 -25.00
CA TYR A 67 -23.86 10.03 -23.60
C TYR A 67 -22.58 9.20 -23.43
N ASN A 68 -21.52 9.47 -24.21
CA ASN A 68 -20.24 8.74 -24.10
C ASN A 68 -19.10 9.50 -23.43
N SER A 69 -19.31 10.75 -23.02
CA SER A 69 -18.28 11.51 -22.29
C SER A 69 -18.39 11.27 -20.79
N ARG A 70 -17.52 11.95 -20.04
CA ARG A 70 -17.48 11.94 -18.58
C ARG A 70 -17.71 13.37 -18.09
N PRO A 71 -18.47 13.58 -17.00
CA PRO A 71 -18.67 14.90 -16.44
C PRO A 71 -17.39 15.35 -15.75
N ARG A 72 -17.32 16.64 -15.43
CA ARG A 72 -16.21 17.17 -14.66
C ARG A 72 -16.31 16.71 -13.19
N MET A 73 -15.56 15.66 -12.84
CA MET A 73 -15.36 15.20 -11.48
C MET A 73 -13.99 15.66 -10.98
N LEU A 74 -13.95 16.69 -10.13
CA LEU A 74 -12.69 17.24 -9.63
C LEU A 74 -11.88 16.19 -8.85
N MET A 75 -12.55 15.44 -7.99
CA MET A 75 -11.94 14.46 -7.11
C MET A 75 -11.49 13.22 -7.87
N PHE A 76 -12.46 12.52 -8.45
CA PHE A 76 -12.23 11.24 -9.09
C PHE A 76 -11.45 11.37 -10.41
N ALA A 77 -11.82 12.32 -11.28
CA ALA A 77 -11.26 12.41 -12.63
C ALA A 77 -10.05 13.36 -12.76
N GLU A 78 -10.02 14.48 -12.04
CA GLU A 78 -8.94 15.48 -12.17
C GLU A 78 -7.79 15.22 -11.18
N LEU A 79 -8.08 15.05 -9.89
CA LEU A 79 -7.04 14.92 -8.85
C LEU A 79 -6.45 13.50 -8.74
N MET A 80 -7.28 12.45 -8.77
CA MET A 80 -6.78 11.08 -8.63
C MET A 80 -6.22 10.51 -9.93
N GLY A 81 -6.98 10.61 -11.02
CA GLY A 81 -6.68 9.82 -12.22
C GLY A 81 -6.09 10.59 -13.41
N GLY A 82 -6.43 11.87 -13.57
CA GLY A 82 -6.02 12.71 -14.70
C GLY A 82 -6.49 12.22 -16.08
N GLN A 83 -6.47 13.06 -17.12
CA GLN A 83 -7.06 12.71 -18.43
C GLN A 83 -6.26 11.69 -19.28
N ASN A 84 -5.21 11.09 -18.71
CA ASN A 84 -4.44 9.98 -19.30
C ASN A 84 -5.03 8.60 -18.99
N ASN A 85 -5.98 8.51 -18.06
CA ASN A 85 -6.63 7.25 -17.70
C ASN A 85 -7.95 7.08 -18.46
N LEU A 86 -8.16 5.88 -19.02
CA LEU A 86 -9.32 5.51 -19.83
C LEU A 86 -10.67 5.68 -19.10
N LEU A 87 -10.71 5.42 -17.79
CA LEU A 87 -11.94 5.32 -17.00
C LEU A 87 -12.75 6.63 -17.01
N HIS A 88 -12.05 7.76 -16.82
CA HIS A 88 -12.62 9.11 -16.73
C HIS A 88 -12.17 10.04 -17.86
N LYS A 89 -11.68 9.48 -18.98
CA LYS A 89 -11.26 10.24 -20.15
C LYS A 89 -12.44 10.97 -20.80
N TYR A 90 -12.30 12.26 -21.08
CA TYR A 90 -13.30 13.05 -21.82
C TYR A 90 -13.37 12.69 -23.30
N THR A 91 -14.52 12.92 -23.92
CA THR A 91 -14.79 12.68 -25.36
C THR A 91 -15.59 13.81 -26.03
N TYR A 92 -15.45 15.03 -25.53
CA TYR A 92 -16.17 16.20 -26.07
C TYR A 92 -15.66 16.62 -27.45
N THR A 93 -14.35 16.58 -27.67
CA THR A 93 -13.74 16.92 -28.96
C THR A 93 -13.52 15.68 -29.83
N ARG A 94 -13.28 15.89 -31.13
CA ARG A 94 -12.97 14.80 -32.06
C ARG A 94 -11.68 14.06 -31.68
N GLU A 95 -10.63 14.80 -31.40
CA GLU A 95 -9.33 14.26 -30.98
C GLU A 95 -9.46 13.41 -29.70
N GLN A 96 -10.20 13.91 -28.71
CA GLN A 96 -10.49 13.17 -27.49
C GLN A 96 -11.21 11.84 -27.74
N ARG A 97 -12.18 11.83 -28.66
CA ARG A 97 -12.90 10.61 -29.08
C ARG A 97 -11.98 9.61 -29.77
N GLU A 98 -11.14 10.08 -30.68
CA GLU A 98 -10.17 9.24 -31.39
C GLU A 98 -9.18 8.62 -30.39
N ARG A 99 -8.62 9.42 -29.46
CA ARG A 99 -7.73 8.91 -28.42
C ARG A 99 -8.40 7.92 -27.48
N PHE A 100 -9.64 8.17 -27.06
CA PHE A 100 -10.42 7.22 -26.26
C PHE A 100 -10.61 5.89 -27.01
N ARG A 101 -10.96 5.95 -28.30
CA ARG A 101 -11.15 4.76 -29.13
C ARG A 101 -9.87 3.94 -29.23
N ASP A 102 -8.72 4.59 -29.40
CA ASP A 102 -7.43 3.91 -29.49
C ASP A 102 -7.06 3.21 -28.19
N LEU A 103 -7.15 3.92 -27.05
CA LEU A 103 -6.89 3.34 -25.73
C LEU A 103 -7.87 2.19 -25.43
N ARG A 104 -9.16 2.34 -25.79
CA ARG A 104 -10.17 1.31 -25.60
C ARG A 104 -9.91 0.09 -26.48
N LYS A 105 -9.44 0.28 -27.71
CA LYS A 105 -9.01 -0.81 -28.61
C LYS A 105 -7.86 -1.59 -28.00
N LEU A 106 -6.85 -0.89 -27.45
CA LEU A 106 -5.74 -1.52 -26.74
C LEU A 106 -6.20 -2.31 -25.52
N THR A 107 -7.14 -1.80 -24.72
CA THR A 107 -7.73 -2.55 -23.60
C THR A 107 -8.46 -3.82 -24.06
N HIS A 108 -9.24 -3.76 -25.15
CA HIS A 108 -9.90 -4.95 -25.71
C HIS A 108 -8.93 -6.01 -26.23
N GLN A 109 -7.69 -5.66 -26.54
CA GLN A 109 -6.66 -6.66 -26.88
C GLN A 109 -6.12 -7.42 -25.65
N GLY A 110 -6.33 -6.89 -24.45
CA GLY A 110 -6.06 -7.60 -23.20
C GLY A 110 -7.26 -8.39 -22.69
N VAL A 111 -8.49 -7.86 -22.77
CA VAL A 111 -9.67 -8.43 -22.09
C VAL A 111 -10.93 -8.56 -22.95
N GLY A 112 -10.84 -8.32 -24.26
CA GLY A 112 -11.96 -8.50 -25.18
C GLY A 112 -12.33 -9.97 -25.37
N ILE A 113 -13.57 -10.22 -25.80
CA ILE A 113 -14.17 -11.57 -25.87
C ILE A 113 -13.31 -12.59 -26.63
N GLN A 114 -12.64 -12.18 -27.71
CA GLN A 114 -11.75 -13.05 -28.50
C GLN A 114 -10.49 -13.47 -27.73
N ARG A 115 -9.98 -12.60 -26.86
CA ARG A 115 -8.78 -12.86 -26.05
C ARG A 115 -9.11 -13.69 -24.82
N VAL A 116 -10.27 -13.46 -24.22
CA VAL A 116 -10.76 -14.19 -23.05
C VAL A 116 -10.86 -15.70 -23.27
N GLN A 117 -11.13 -16.14 -24.51
CA GLN A 117 -11.14 -17.56 -24.87
C GLN A 117 -9.78 -18.24 -24.61
N ASN A 118 -8.68 -17.51 -24.76
CA ASN A 118 -7.32 -18.03 -24.52
C ASN A 118 -6.98 -18.11 -23.03
N TYR A 119 -7.77 -17.47 -22.15
CA TYR A 119 -7.55 -17.48 -20.70
C TYR A 119 -8.38 -18.55 -19.99
N ARG A 120 -9.07 -19.42 -20.73
CA ARG A 120 -9.93 -20.47 -20.16
C ARG A 120 -9.14 -21.42 -19.26
N SER A 121 -8.01 -21.96 -19.74
CA SER A 121 -7.15 -22.85 -18.94
C SER A 121 -6.63 -22.14 -17.69
N LEU A 122 -6.15 -20.91 -17.85
CA LEU A 122 -5.68 -20.08 -16.74
C LEU A 122 -6.76 -19.89 -15.65
N GLN A 123 -7.96 -19.46 -16.03
CA GLN A 123 -9.07 -19.30 -15.09
C GLN A 123 -9.53 -20.63 -14.50
N ASP A 124 -9.39 -21.72 -15.25
CA ASP A 124 -9.67 -23.07 -14.80
C ASP A 124 -8.70 -23.51 -13.70
N ASP A 125 -7.40 -23.35 -13.90
CA ASP A 125 -6.41 -23.77 -12.91
C ASP A 125 -6.45 -22.90 -11.66
N GLU A 126 -6.57 -21.57 -11.81
CA GLU A 126 -6.70 -20.67 -10.66
C GLU A 126 -7.96 -20.95 -9.82
N ASN A 127 -9.07 -21.36 -10.44
CA ASN A 127 -10.28 -21.75 -9.73
C ASN A 127 -10.12 -23.09 -8.97
N LYS A 128 -9.42 -24.08 -9.55
CA LYS A 128 -9.11 -25.33 -8.84
C LYS A 128 -8.30 -25.07 -7.59
N VAL A 129 -7.36 -24.13 -7.66
CA VAL A 129 -6.55 -23.71 -6.50
C VAL A 129 -7.42 -23.09 -5.41
N VAL A 130 -8.35 -22.19 -5.74
CA VAL A 130 -9.30 -21.62 -4.75
C VAL A 130 -10.07 -22.70 -4.01
N VAL A 131 -10.66 -23.64 -4.75
CA VAL A 131 -11.44 -24.72 -4.15
C VAL A 131 -10.53 -25.63 -3.32
N LYS A 132 -9.28 -25.86 -3.73
CA LYS A 132 -8.30 -26.58 -2.90
C LYS A 132 -7.98 -25.84 -1.60
N ASP A 133 -7.72 -24.53 -1.66
CA ASP A 133 -7.26 -23.75 -0.51
C ASP A 133 -8.36 -23.56 0.55
N LEU A 134 -9.63 -23.61 0.13
CA LEU A 134 -10.78 -23.68 1.03
C LEU A 134 -10.87 -24.99 1.83
N LEU A 135 -10.20 -26.09 1.40
CA LEU A 135 -10.13 -27.31 2.22
C LEU A 135 -9.20 -27.14 3.44
N THR A 136 -8.18 -26.29 3.32
CA THR A 136 -7.14 -26.14 4.36
C THR A 136 -7.42 -24.92 5.24
N THR A 137 -7.89 -23.82 4.65
CA THR A 137 -8.10 -22.55 5.35
C THR A 137 -9.43 -21.90 4.93
N PRO A 138 -10.58 -22.56 5.23
CA PRO A 138 -11.91 -22.08 4.85
C PRO A 138 -12.23 -20.68 5.40
N ASP A 139 -11.73 -20.34 6.59
CA ASP A 139 -11.98 -19.05 7.25
C ASP A 139 -11.40 -17.85 6.47
N LYS A 140 -10.46 -18.11 5.56
CA LYS A 140 -9.79 -17.11 4.72
C LYS A 140 -10.38 -17.01 3.32
N PHE A 141 -11.63 -17.44 3.11
CA PHE A 141 -12.26 -17.46 1.78
C PHE A 141 -12.21 -16.12 1.04
N VAL A 142 -12.38 -14.99 1.74
CA VAL A 142 -12.26 -13.65 1.15
C VAL A 142 -10.86 -13.45 0.57
N SER A 143 -9.81 -13.73 1.35
CA SER A 143 -8.42 -13.62 0.92
C SER A 143 -8.11 -14.55 -0.25
N HIS A 144 -8.69 -15.76 -0.28
CA HIS A 144 -8.54 -16.69 -1.41
C HIS A 144 -9.17 -16.15 -2.70
N PHE A 145 -10.33 -15.47 -2.60
CA PHE A 145 -10.98 -14.82 -3.75
C PHE A 145 -10.22 -13.58 -4.22
N GLU A 146 -9.67 -12.79 -3.29
CA GLU A 146 -8.80 -11.64 -3.60
C GLU A 146 -7.51 -12.10 -4.28
N ARG A 147 -6.88 -13.16 -3.79
CA ARG A 147 -5.72 -13.81 -4.41
C ARG A 147 -6.07 -14.32 -5.81
N TYR A 148 -7.18 -15.03 -5.98
CA TYR A 148 -7.65 -15.52 -7.28
C TYR A 148 -7.83 -14.39 -8.30
N ALA A 149 -8.63 -13.38 -7.93
CA ALA A 149 -8.96 -12.28 -8.81
C ALA A 149 -7.70 -11.52 -9.23
N THR A 150 -6.83 -11.21 -8.25
CA THR A 150 -5.55 -10.52 -8.47
C THR A 150 -4.59 -11.37 -9.31
N SER A 151 -4.50 -12.68 -9.05
CA SER A 151 -3.63 -13.60 -9.79
C SER A 151 -4.03 -13.68 -11.27
N VAL A 152 -5.32 -13.84 -11.58
CA VAL A 152 -5.79 -13.93 -12.97
C VAL A 152 -5.41 -12.68 -13.76
N VAL A 153 -5.68 -11.47 -13.24
CA VAL A 153 -5.34 -10.24 -13.96
C VAL A 153 -3.84 -9.92 -13.91
N SER A 154 -3.11 -10.39 -12.90
CA SER A 154 -1.65 -10.28 -12.85
C SER A 154 -0.97 -11.17 -13.89
N ILE A 155 -1.48 -12.39 -14.11
CA ILE A 155 -0.97 -13.29 -15.15
C ILE A 155 -1.26 -12.71 -16.54
N ILE A 156 -2.48 -12.24 -16.79
CA ILE A 156 -2.85 -11.59 -18.07
C ILE A 156 -2.01 -10.31 -18.28
N GLY A 157 -1.89 -9.48 -17.23
CA GLY A 157 -1.24 -8.18 -17.26
C GLY A 157 0.28 -8.27 -17.42
N PHE A 158 0.89 -9.09 -16.57
CA PHE A 158 2.33 -9.06 -16.29
C PHE A 158 3.02 -10.42 -16.46
N GLY A 159 2.25 -11.49 -16.70
CA GLY A 159 2.81 -12.85 -16.79
C GLY A 159 3.31 -13.39 -15.44
N ARG A 160 2.78 -12.88 -14.33
CA ARG A 160 3.13 -13.30 -12.96
C ARG A 160 1.90 -13.79 -12.22
N ARG A 161 2.01 -14.97 -11.62
CA ARG A 161 1.04 -15.52 -10.67
C ARG A 161 1.17 -14.91 -9.28
N ILE A 162 0.05 -14.71 -8.61
CA ILE A 162 -0.01 -14.35 -7.20
C ILE A 162 -0.39 -15.60 -6.40
N ALA A 163 0.62 -16.22 -5.79
CA ALA A 163 0.49 -17.49 -5.09
C ALA A 163 0.06 -17.30 -3.62
N ASP A 164 0.51 -16.22 -2.98
CA ASP A 164 0.24 -15.93 -1.57
C ASP A 164 -0.88 -14.88 -1.44
N CYS A 165 -1.76 -15.07 -0.46
CA CYS A 165 -2.79 -14.10 -0.08
C CYS A 165 -2.20 -12.84 0.58
N GLN A 166 -0.98 -12.93 1.12
CA GLN A 166 -0.26 -11.82 1.74
C GLN A 166 0.63 -11.06 0.76
N ASP A 167 0.53 -11.35 -0.55
CA ASP A 167 1.27 -10.61 -1.56
C ASP A 167 0.89 -9.12 -1.47
N PRO A 168 1.87 -8.21 -1.25
CA PRO A 168 1.59 -6.77 -1.12
C PRO A 168 0.82 -6.18 -2.30
N LEU A 169 0.91 -6.80 -3.48
CA LEU A 169 0.14 -6.40 -4.66
C LEU A 169 -1.37 -6.48 -4.41
N ILE A 170 -1.84 -7.46 -3.64
CA ILE A 170 -3.26 -7.62 -3.29
C ILE A 170 -3.70 -6.44 -2.43
N THR A 171 -3.05 -6.24 -1.28
CA THR A 171 -3.44 -5.21 -0.31
C THR A 171 -3.40 -3.81 -0.93
N GLU A 172 -2.35 -3.47 -1.68
CA GLU A 172 -2.21 -2.14 -2.27
C GLU A 172 -3.23 -1.88 -3.39
N VAL A 173 -3.45 -2.85 -4.27
CA VAL A 173 -4.38 -2.69 -5.40
C VAL A 173 -5.81 -2.59 -4.90
N ILE A 174 -6.19 -3.43 -3.94
CA ILE A 174 -7.53 -3.44 -3.36
C ILE A 174 -7.78 -2.15 -2.57
N ALA A 175 -6.85 -1.74 -1.71
CA ALA A 175 -6.99 -0.47 -0.95
C ALA A 175 -7.07 0.74 -1.90
N GLN A 176 -6.26 0.78 -2.96
CA GLN A 176 -6.33 1.84 -3.96
C GLN A 176 -7.70 1.86 -4.66
N MET A 177 -8.27 0.69 -5.00
CA MET A 177 -9.58 0.60 -5.66
C MET A 177 -10.72 1.00 -4.72
N GLN A 178 -10.70 0.57 -3.47
CA GLN A 178 -11.73 0.90 -2.49
C GLN A 178 -11.76 2.40 -2.19
N ASN A 179 -10.58 3.00 -1.96
CA ASN A 179 -10.48 4.46 -1.84
C ASN A 179 -11.00 5.15 -3.11
N SER A 180 -10.62 4.65 -4.30
CA SER A 180 -11.09 5.23 -5.56
C SER A 180 -12.62 5.16 -5.70
N ALA A 181 -13.22 4.04 -5.30
CA ALA A 181 -14.65 3.81 -5.33
C ALA A 181 -15.42 4.69 -4.34
N GLN A 182 -14.85 4.96 -3.15
CA GLN A 182 -15.46 5.87 -2.18
C GLN A 182 -15.48 7.31 -2.69
N MET A 183 -14.39 7.76 -3.33
CA MET A 183 -14.27 9.11 -3.91
C MET A 183 -15.14 9.33 -5.16
N ALA A 184 -15.63 8.26 -5.79
CA ALA A 184 -16.55 8.35 -6.92
C ALA A 184 -17.99 8.67 -6.49
N VAL A 185 -18.34 8.44 -5.22
CA VAL A 185 -19.66 8.72 -4.65
C VAL A 185 -19.74 10.18 -4.21
N VAL A 186 -20.85 10.84 -4.51
CA VAL A 186 -21.10 12.18 -3.98
C VAL A 186 -21.73 12.08 -2.59
N ALA A 187 -21.10 12.70 -1.59
CA ALA A 187 -21.65 12.82 -0.23
C ALA A 187 -21.13 14.10 0.47
N LYS A 188 -21.60 14.33 1.70
CA LYS A 188 -21.42 15.61 2.45
C LYS A 188 -20.17 15.71 3.31
N ASP A 189 -19.31 14.70 3.31
CA ASP A 189 -18.06 14.59 4.06
C ASP A 189 -16.84 15.12 3.28
N PHE A 190 -15.75 15.37 4.01
CA PHE A 190 -14.45 15.61 3.40
C PHE A 190 -13.81 14.28 3.01
N PRO A 191 -13.26 14.14 1.80
CA PRO A 191 -12.85 15.20 0.87
C PRO A 191 -13.86 15.54 -0.25
N ARG A 192 -15.03 14.90 -0.27
CA ARG A 192 -16.06 14.99 -1.34
C ARG A 192 -16.66 16.40 -1.47
N LEU A 193 -16.61 17.22 -0.43
CA LEU A 193 -16.96 18.65 -0.47
C LEU A 193 -16.18 19.48 -1.50
N MET A 194 -15.01 19.02 -1.96
CA MET A 194 -14.27 19.70 -3.04
C MET A 194 -15.05 19.73 -4.37
N GLU A 195 -15.96 18.79 -4.62
CA GLU A 195 -16.84 18.85 -5.80
C GLU A 195 -17.80 20.05 -5.73
N THR A 196 -18.28 20.37 -4.53
CA THR A 196 -19.16 21.51 -4.25
C THR A 196 -18.37 22.82 -4.23
N PHE A 197 -17.16 22.79 -3.64
CA PHE A 197 -16.29 23.94 -3.46
C PHE A 197 -14.90 23.73 -4.11
N PRO A 198 -14.78 23.84 -5.45
CA PRO A 198 -13.54 23.54 -6.17
C PRO A 198 -12.30 24.36 -5.75
N TRP A 199 -12.49 25.50 -5.10
CA TRP A 199 -11.40 26.34 -4.60
C TRP A 199 -10.63 25.67 -3.45
N LEU A 200 -11.25 24.73 -2.72
CA LEU A 200 -10.58 23.93 -1.69
C LEU A 200 -9.45 23.05 -2.24
N ALA A 201 -9.51 22.67 -3.51
CA ALA A 201 -8.44 21.91 -4.18
C ALA A 201 -7.19 22.76 -4.47
N LYS A 202 -7.31 24.10 -4.43
CA LYS A 202 -6.20 25.03 -4.72
C LYS A 202 -5.26 25.26 -3.53
N PHE A 203 -5.63 24.83 -2.32
CA PHE A 203 -4.77 24.99 -1.14
C PHE A 203 -3.47 24.18 -1.27
N PRO A 204 -2.33 24.69 -0.76
CA PRO A 204 -1.09 23.94 -0.68
C PRO A 204 -1.24 22.62 0.09
N ASP A 205 -0.61 21.55 -0.41
CA ASP A 205 -0.76 20.19 0.16
C ASP A 205 -0.27 20.10 1.63
N CYS A 206 0.60 21.01 2.08
CA CYS A 206 1.11 21.03 3.45
C CYS A 206 0.05 21.45 4.50
N ILE A 207 -0.98 22.21 4.11
CA ILE A 207 -2.00 22.75 5.01
C ILE A 207 -3.42 22.24 4.73
N ALA A 208 -3.56 21.35 3.75
CA ALA A 208 -4.84 20.82 3.30
C ALA A 208 -4.94 19.31 3.60
N PRO A 209 -5.21 18.91 4.86
CA PRO A 209 -5.33 17.50 5.24
C PRO A 209 -6.44 16.79 4.45
N TRP A 210 -7.50 17.52 4.07
CA TRP A 210 -8.58 17.01 3.21
C TRP A 210 -8.12 16.66 1.77
N LYS A 211 -6.89 16.99 1.35
CA LYS A 211 -6.33 16.55 0.05
C LYS A 211 -5.48 15.28 0.17
N ARG A 212 -5.29 14.74 1.38
CA ARG A 212 -4.57 13.46 1.57
C ARG A 212 -5.44 12.31 1.05
N GLY A 213 -4.83 11.36 0.33
CA GLY A 213 -5.53 10.26 -0.33
C GLY A 213 -6.21 10.61 -1.66
N THR A 214 -6.41 11.89 -1.97
CA THR A 214 -7.16 12.35 -3.17
C THR A 214 -6.28 12.56 -4.39
N ARG A 215 -4.96 12.51 -4.22
CA ARG A 215 -3.99 12.69 -5.28
C ARG A 215 -3.13 11.45 -5.33
N ARG A 216 -3.23 10.70 -6.43
CA ARG A 216 -2.28 9.61 -6.73
C ARG A 216 -0.90 10.25 -6.66
N SER A 217 0.01 9.71 -5.87
CA SER A 217 1.37 10.26 -5.75
C SER A 217 2.01 10.24 -7.14
N THR A 218 1.87 11.32 -7.90
CA THR A 218 2.53 11.52 -9.20
C THR A 218 4.04 11.70 -9.03
N LYS A 219 4.53 11.76 -7.79
CA LYS A 219 5.95 11.64 -7.50
C LYS A 219 6.35 10.18 -7.73
N PRO A 220 7.28 9.92 -8.65
CA PRO A 220 7.70 8.56 -8.95
C PRO A 220 8.26 7.94 -7.67
N LYS A 221 7.56 6.93 -7.15
CA LYS A 221 7.94 6.23 -5.92
C LYS A 221 9.13 5.28 -6.15
N PHE A 222 9.38 4.90 -7.41
CA PHE A 222 10.44 3.99 -7.84
C PHE A 222 11.35 4.61 -8.91
N GLY A 223 12.04 5.71 -8.59
CA GLY A 223 12.99 6.36 -9.50
C GLY A 223 12.34 7.35 -10.47
N ARG A 224 12.40 7.11 -11.78
CA ARG A 224 11.85 7.99 -12.85
C ARG A 224 10.37 7.69 -13.19
N HIS A 225 9.81 6.59 -12.69
CA HIS A 225 8.51 6.06 -13.15
C HIS A 225 7.52 5.71 -12.02
N ASP A 226 6.23 5.69 -12.36
CA ASP A 226 5.10 5.26 -11.52
C ASP A 226 5.11 3.73 -11.31
N PHE A 227 4.54 3.24 -10.21
CA PHE A 227 4.58 1.82 -9.80
C PHE A 227 4.11 0.87 -10.91
N PHE A 228 2.95 1.14 -11.51
CA PHE A 228 2.40 0.31 -12.57
C PHE A 228 3.19 0.38 -13.88
N PHE A 229 3.89 1.49 -14.14
CA PHE A 229 4.82 1.56 -15.25
C PHE A 229 6.05 0.69 -15.02
N ALA A 230 6.62 0.72 -13.81
CA ALA A 230 7.76 -0.12 -13.45
C ALA A 230 7.40 -1.62 -13.55
N LEU A 231 6.20 -2.00 -13.08
CA LEU A 231 5.69 -3.35 -13.20
C LEU A 231 5.46 -3.76 -14.66
N ALA A 232 4.92 -2.86 -15.49
CA ALA A 232 4.75 -3.10 -16.92
C ALA A 232 6.10 -3.24 -17.64
N GLU A 233 7.10 -2.43 -17.30
CA GLU A 233 8.45 -2.48 -17.86
C GLU A 233 9.16 -3.79 -17.50
N GLU A 234 9.03 -4.24 -16.26
CA GLU A 234 9.51 -5.55 -15.81
C GLU A 234 8.84 -6.68 -16.60
N ALA A 235 7.52 -6.65 -16.73
CA ALA A 235 6.76 -7.63 -17.49
C ALA A 235 7.14 -7.66 -18.98
N ASN A 236 7.48 -6.50 -19.56
CA ASN A 236 7.96 -6.40 -20.94
C ASN A 236 9.29 -7.13 -21.16
N GLN A 237 10.16 -7.14 -20.15
CA GLN A 237 11.45 -7.83 -20.20
C GLN A 237 11.35 -9.33 -19.92
N SER A 238 10.18 -9.81 -19.49
CA SER A 238 9.99 -11.20 -19.07
C SER A 238 9.90 -12.20 -20.24
N SER A 239 10.25 -13.46 -20.00
CA SER A 239 10.14 -14.57 -20.96
C SER A 239 8.69 -15.06 -21.04
N GLY A 240 7.88 -14.48 -21.93
CA GLY A 240 6.48 -14.83 -22.14
C GLY A 240 5.70 -13.69 -22.77
N GLU A 241 4.60 -14.01 -23.46
CA GLU A 241 3.66 -12.99 -23.92
C GLU A 241 2.74 -12.56 -22.77
N ASN A 242 2.53 -11.26 -22.62
CA ASN A 242 1.61 -10.67 -21.64
C ASN A 242 1.09 -9.32 -22.16
N TYR A 243 0.07 -8.79 -21.51
CA TYR A 243 -0.56 -7.53 -21.94
C TYR A 243 0.40 -6.34 -21.90
N ALA A 244 1.26 -6.23 -20.88
CA ALA A 244 2.25 -5.16 -20.80
C ALA A 244 3.20 -5.18 -22.01
N LYS A 245 3.74 -6.34 -22.38
CA LYS A 245 4.58 -6.50 -23.57
C LYS A 245 3.86 -6.09 -24.86
N TYR A 246 2.58 -6.43 -24.99
CA TYR A 246 1.73 -5.96 -26.09
C TYR A 246 1.65 -4.42 -26.11
N LEU A 247 1.42 -3.77 -24.96
CA LEU A 247 1.38 -2.31 -24.88
C LEU A 247 2.69 -1.66 -25.32
N PHE A 248 3.84 -2.19 -24.90
CA PHE A 248 5.14 -1.68 -25.32
C PHE A 248 5.40 -1.87 -26.82
N ARG A 249 4.94 -2.97 -27.42
CA ARG A 249 5.05 -3.22 -28.86
C ARG A 249 4.24 -2.22 -29.69
N GLU A 250 3.04 -1.89 -29.24
CA GLU A 250 2.13 -0.97 -29.95
C GLU A 250 2.39 0.50 -29.60
N ALA A 251 3.15 0.78 -28.53
CA ALA A 251 3.41 2.13 -28.06
C ALA A 251 3.92 3.10 -29.15
N PRO A 252 4.84 2.71 -30.06
CA PRO A 252 5.28 3.58 -31.15
C PRO A 252 4.17 3.89 -32.16
N GLN A 253 3.32 2.91 -32.48
CA GLN A 253 2.23 3.07 -33.47
C GLN A 253 1.16 4.05 -32.97
N TYR A 254 0.78 3.94 -31.70
CA TYR A 254 -0.25 4.80 -31.11
C TYR A 254 0.34 6.02 -30.38
N ASN A 255 1.66 6.24 -30.42
CA ASN A 255 2.35 7.30 -29.68
C ASN A 255 1.91 7.34 -28.20
N LEU A 256 2.05 6.21 -27.50
CA LEU A 256 1.59 6.07 -26.10
C LEU A 256 2.55 6.79 -25.14
N HIS A 257 1.99 7.67 -24.33
CA HIS A 257 2.75 8.29 -23.24
C HIS A 257 3.03 7.26 -22.13
N PRO A 258 4.18 7.30 -21.43
CA PRO A 258 4.47 6.37 -20.32
C PRO A 258 3.35 6.30 -19.27
N LEU A 259 2.72 7.44 -18.95
CA LEU A 259 1.57 7.48 -18.05
C LEU A 259 0.32 6.77 -18.60
N GLU A 260 0.12 6.70 -19.91
CA GLU A 260 -0.97 5.93 -20.50
C GLU A 260 -0.69 4.43 -20.42
N ILE A 261 0.56 4.00 -20.63
CA ILE A 261 0.98 2.61 -20.38
C ILE A 261 0.75 2.24 -18.91
N SER A 262 1.21 3.10 -17.98
CA SER A 262 0.99 2.94 -16.54
C SER A 262 -0.50 2.79 -16.22
N ASN A 263 -1.35 3.68 -16.74
CA ASN A 263 -2.78 3.65 -16.47
C ASN A 263 -3.50 2.47 -17.12
N LEU A 264 -3.11 2.04 -18.32
CA LEU A 264 -3.70 0.85 -18.96
C LEU A 264 -3.38 -0.42 -18.15
N ALA A 265 -2.14 -0.56 -17.68
CA ALA A 265 -1.74 -1.64 -16.79
C ALA A 265 -2.45 -1.58 -15.44
N ALA A 266 -2.54 -0.38 -14.83
CA ALA A 266 -3.24 -0.17 -13.56
C ALA A 266 -4.74 -0.47 -13.65
N ASN A 267 -5.39 -0.08 -14.75
CA ASN A 267 -6.82 -0.31 -14.96
C ASN A 267 -7.13 -1.80 -15.07
N LEU A 268 -6.24 -2.60 -15.67
CA LEU A 268 -6.41 -4.05 -15.74
C LEU A 268 -6.31 -4.70 -14.36
N LEU A 269 -5.25 -4.38 -13.61
CA LEU A 269 -4.99 -4.98 -12.29
C LEU A 269 -6.03 -4.51 -11.25
N GLY A 270 -6.25 -3.20 -11.18
CA GLY A 270 -7.19 -2.59 -10.23
C GLY A 270 -8.63 -3.03 -10.44
N ALA A 271 -9.18 -2.79 -11.62
CA ALA A 271 -10.59 -3.09 -11.85
C ALA A 271 -10.88 -4.59 -11.77
N GLY A 272 -9.94 -5.45 -12.16
CA GLY A 272 -10.16 -6.90 -12.16
C GLY A 272 -10.07 -7.56 -10.79
N ALA A 273 -9.20 -7.07 -9.90
CA ALA A 273 -8.98 -7.66 -8.58
C ALA A 273 -10.18 -7.44 -7.65
N ASP A 274 -10.51 -6.18 -7.34
CA ASP A 274 -11.50 -5.81 -6.32
C ASP A 274 -12.94 -6.21 -6.71
N THR A 275 -13.36 -5.99 -7.96
CA THR A 275 -14.75 -6.26 -8.33
C THR A 275 -15.05 -7.75 -8.47
N SER A 276 -14.08 -8.53 -8.94
CA SER A 276 -14.28 -9.98 -9.14
C SER A 276 -14.28 -10.71 -7.81
N SER A 277 -13.37 -10.37 -6.88
CA SER A 277 -13.37 -10.95 -5.53
C SER A 277 -14.66 -10.61 -4.79
N SER A 278 -15.11 -9.34 -4.82
CA SER A 278 -16.36 -8.89 -4.18
C SER A 278 -17.60 -9.59 -4.73
N THR A 279 -17.61 -9.93 -6.02
CA THR A 279 -18.69 -10.72 -6.65
C THR A 279 -18.70 -12.15 -6.11
N LEU A 280 -17.53 -12.78 -5.91
CA LEU A 280 -17.44 -14.13 -5.35
C LEU A 280 -17.83 -14.18 -3.87
N VAL A 281 -17.44 -13.16 -3.08
CA VAL A 281 -17.88 -13.00 -1.69
C VAL A 281 -19.40 -12.86 -1.62
N THR A 282 -19.99 -12.07 -2.53
CA THR A 282 -21.45 -11.94 -2.67
C THR A 282 -22.11 -13.27 -3.04
N ALA A 283 -21.49 -14.07 -3.91
CA ALA A 283 -22.01 -15.39 -4.25
C ALA A 283 -22.03 -16.32 -3.03
N VAL A 284 -20.99 -16.31 -2.19
CA VAL A 284 -20.97 -17.09 -0.93
C VAL A 284 -22.04 -16.61 0.04
N LEU A 285 -22.24 -15.29 0.16
CA LEU A 285 -23.32 -14.73 0.99
C LEU A 285 -24.70 -15.23 0.51
N ALA A 286 -24.94 -15.26 -0.81
CA ALA A 286 -26.17 -15.80 -1.39
C ALA A 286 -26.32 -17.30 -1.11
N MET A 287 -25.26 -18.09 -1.28
CA MET A 287 -25.26 -19.53 -0.98
C MET A 287 -25.62 -19.80 0.49
N ARG A 288 -25.15 -18.96 1.41
CA ARG A 288 -25.42 -19.09 2.85
C ARG A 288 -26.83 -18.62 3.21
N ALA A 289 -27.27 -17.49 2.67
CA ALA A 289 -28.54 -16.85 3.01
C ALA A 289 -29.75 -17.52 2.35
N PHE A 290 -29.57 -18.15 1.18
CA PHE A 290 -30.63 -18.79 0.39
C PHE A 290 -30.23 -20.22 -0.03
N PRO A 291 -30.07 -21.14 0.94
CA PRO A 291 -29.64 -22.52 0.66
C PRO A 291 -30.60 -23.26 -0.27
N GLU A 292 -31.89 -22.91 -0.30
CA GLU A 292 -32.90 -23.49 -1.21
C GLU A 292 -32.58 -23.26 -2.69
N ALA A 293 -31.83 -22.19 -3.01
CA ALA A 293 -31.40 -21.93 -4.39
C ALA A 293 -30.36 -22.96 -4.88
N LEU A 294 -29.73 -23.72 -3.96
CA LEU A 294 -28.67 -24.68 -4.26
C LEU A 294 -29.20 -26.07 -4.65
N ASP A 295 -30.41 -26.44 -4.28
CA ASP A 295 -30.94 -27.79 -4.53
C ASP A 295 -30.96 -28.12 -6.03
N HIS A 296 -31.54 -27.23 -6.84
CA HIS A 296 -31.55 -27.37 -8.30
C HIS A 296 -30.14 -27.30 -8.92
N ALA A 297 -29.24 -26.52 -8.32
CA ALA A 297 -27.86 -26.42 -8.77
C ALA A 297 -27.11 -27.74 -8.53
N TRP A 298 -27.33 -28.37 -7.38
CA TRP A 298 -26.74 -29.67 -7.02
C TRP A 298 -27.26 -30.79 -7.91
N ASP A 299 -28.56 -30.84 -8.19
CA ASP A 299 -29.14 -31.82 -9.12
C ASP A 299 -28.54 -31.70 -10.52
N GLU A 300 -28.39 -30.46 -11.02
CA GLU A 300 -27.78 -30.20 -12.32
C GLU A 300 -26.30 -30.62 -12.35
N LEU A 301 -25.53 -30.28 -11.33
CA LEU A 301 -24.10 -30.60 -11.23
C LEU A 301 -23.84 -32.09 -11.07
N ASP A 302 -24.63 -32.79 -10.24
CA ASP A 302 -24.50 -34.23 -10.03
C ASP A 302 -24.86 -35.00 -11.32
N ARG A 303 -25.81 -34.49 -12.12
CA ARG A 303 -26.18 -35.06 -13.43
C ARG A 303 -25.11 -34.85 -14.51
N VAL A 304 -24.54 -33.65 -14.59
CA VAL A 304 -23.67 -33.25 -15.72
C VAL A 304 -22.19 -33.50 -15.44
N ALA A 305 -21.68 -33.04 -14.30
CA ALA A 305 -20.26 -33.18 -13.93
C ALA A 305 -20.00 -34.45 -13.11
N GLY A 306 -20.99 -34.88 -12.31
CA GLY A 306 -20.83 -35.98 -11.36
C GLY A 306 -19.81 -35.65 -10.27
N ARG A 307 -19.14 -36.67 -9.73
CA ARG A 307 -18.18 -36.52 -8.60
C ARG A 307 -16.72 -36.78 -8.97
N ALA A 308 -16.46 -37.32 -10.17
CA ALA A 308 -15.14 -37.78 -10.60
C ALA A 308 -14.25 -36.67 -11.21
N ARG A 309 -14.85 -35.53 -11.57
CA ARG A 309 -14.18 -34.34 -12.09
C ARG A 309 -14.89 -33.08 -11.61
N SER A 310 -14.18 -31.95 -11.54
CA SER A 310 -14.84 -30.66 -11.34
C SER A 310 -15.59 -30.17 -12.60
N PRO A 311 -16.59 -29.29 -12.46
CA PRO A 311 -17.22 -28.60 -13.59
C PRO A 311 -16.22 -27.78 -14.40
N THR A 312 -16.50 -27.66 -15.69
CA THR A 312 -15.71 -26.94 -16.71
C THR A 312 -16.59 -26.00 -17.52
N LEU A 313 -15.99 -25.05 -18.23
CA LEU A 313 -16.73 -24.09 -19.08
C LEU A 313 -17.47 -24.72 -20.27
N ASN A 314 -17.21 -25.99 -20.59
CA ASN A 314 -17.87 -26.70 -21.68
C ASN A 314 -19.13 -27.45 -21.22
N ASP A 315 -19.38 -27.51 -19.90
CA ASP A 315 -20.53 -28.21 -19.34
C ASP A 315 -21.82 -27.40 -19.58
N ASP A 316 -22.89 -28.08 -19.99
CA ASP A 316 -24.20 -27.44 -20.16
C ASP A 316 -24.93 -27.33 -18.83
N LEU A 317 -24.73 -26.19 -18.16
CA LEU A 317 -25.26 -25.88 -16.83
C LEU A 317 -26.22 -24.67 -16.87
N PRO A 318 -27.42 -24.79 -17.49
CA PRO A 318 -28.35 -23.66 -17.62
C PRO A 318 -28.81 -23.08 -16.28
N TYR A 319 -29.06 -23.89 -15.25
CA TYR A 319 -29.45 -23.38 -13.94
C TYR A 319 -28.29 -22.65 -13.25
N LEU A 320 -27.06 -23.18 -13.27
CA LEU A 320 -25.90 -22.46 -12.72
C LEU A 320 -25.59 -21.17 -13.49
N ARG A 321 -25.83 -21.14 -14.80
CA ARG A 321 -25.74 -19.90 -15.59
C ARG A 321 -26.77 -18.87 -15.08
N ALA A 322 -28.00 -19.31 -14.82
CA ALA A 322 -29.04 -18.47 -14.22
C ALA A 322 -28.68 -18.01 -12.79
N PHE A 323 -28.11 -18.90 -11.97
CA PHE A 323 -27.60 -18.59 -10.63
C PHE A 323 -26.53 -17.51 -10.70
N THR A 324 -25.57 -17.64 -11.62
CA THR A 324 -24.50 -16.65 -11.81
C THR A 324 -25.07 -15.29 -12.23
N LYS A 325 -26.09 -15.26 -13.10
CA LYS A 325 -26.79 -14.02 -13.46
C LYS A 325 -27.51 -13.38 -12.28
N GLU A 326 -28.11 -14.20 -11.40
CA GLU A 326 -28.75 -13.71 -10.18
C GLU A 326 -27.72 -13.16 -9.19
N VAL A 327 -26.50 -13.71 -9.10
CA VAL A 327 -25.40 -13.08 -8.33
C VAL A 327 -25.11 -11.67 -8.86
N PHE A 328 -25.01 -11.50 -10.19
CA PHE A 328 -24.77 -10.19 -10.79
C PHE A 328 -25.92 -9.21 -10.53
N ARG A 329 -27.18 -9.67 -10.52
CA ARG A 329 -28.35 -8.81 -10.30
C ARG A 329 -28.59 -8.50 -8.82
N TRP A 330 -28.59 -9.51 -7.95
CA TRP A 330 -29.02 -9.41 -6.55
C TRP A 330 -28.27 -8.36 -5.75
N ARG A 331 -26.93 -8.39 -5.84
CA ARG A 331 -26.06 -7.42 -5.18
C ARG A 331 -24.90 -7.06 -6.11
N SER A 332 -25.23 -6.29 -7.16
CA SER A 332 -24.24 -5.74 -8.11
C SER A 332 -23.11 -5.01 -7.39
N VAL A 333 -21.85 -5.39 -7.63
CA VAL A 333 -20.70 -4.71 -7.01
C VAL A 333 -20.64 -3.22 -7.37
N ALA A 334 -20.78 -2.89 -8.66
CA ALA A 334 -20.81 -1.50 -9.14
C ALA A 334 -22.22 -0.89 -8.95
N ILE A 335 -22.57 -0.57 -7.70
CA ILE A 335 -23.95 -0.29 -7.29
C ILE A 335 -24.55 0.99 -7.87
N ILE A 336 -23.70 1.90 -8.34
CA ILE A 336 -24.09 3.12 -9.07
C ILE A 336 -23.81 3.02 -10.59
N GLY A 337 -23.58 1.82 -11.12
CA GLY A 337 -23.33 1.62 -12.54
C GLY A 337 -21.97 2.14 -13.05
N GLY A 338 -21.01 2.26 -12.13
CA GLY A 338 -19.65 2.72 -12.41
C GLY A 338 -19.53 4.24 -12.57
N THR A 339 -18.52 4.68 -13.35
CA THR A 339 -18.27 6.11 -13.55
C THR A 339 -19.37 6.78 -14.36
N ALA A 340 -19.85 7.93 -13.90
CA ALA A 340 -20.92 8.69 -14.55
C ALA A 340 -20.66 9.02 -16.02
N HIS A 341 -21.73 9.18 -16.77
CA HIS A 341 -21.73 9.61 -18.15
C HIS A 341 -21.94 11.13 -18.25
N ALA A 342 -21.61 11.71 -19.39
CA ALA A 342 -21.98 13.07 -19.73
C ALA A 342 -22.33 13.19 -21.22
N PRO A 343 -23.37 13.97 -21.55
CA PRO A 343 -23.75 14.21 -22.93
C PRO A 343 -22.76 15.18 -23.60
N VAL A 344 -22.35 14.88 -24.83
CA VAL A 344 -21.41 15.73 -25.61
C VAL A 344 -22.08 16.94 -26.27
N GLN A 345 -23.41 16.97 -26.28
CA GLN A 345 -24.28 18.01 -26.79
C GLN A 345 -25.55 18.09 -25.94
N ASP A 346 -26.32 19.15 -26.09
CA ASP A 346 -27.64 19.24 -25.45
C ASP A 346 -28.58 18.17 -26.03
N ASP A 347 -29.52 17.70 -25.22
CA ASP A 347 -30.50 16.69 -25.62
C ASP A 347 -31.87 16.94 -24.95
N TYR A 348 -32.91 16.39 -25.56
CA TYR A 348 -34.26 16.32 -24.97
C TYR A 348 -34.69 14.86 -24.89
N TRP A 349 -35.05 14.43 -23.68
CA TRP A 349 -35.55 13.08 -23.42
C TRP A 349 -36.82 13.15 -22.56
N ASN A 350 -37.92 12.55 -23.04
CA ASN A 350 -39.21 12.52 -22.36
C ASN A 350 -39.69 13.88 -21.81
N GLY A 351 -39.56 14.95 -22.63
CA GLY A 351 -39.91 16.32 -22.24
C GLY A 351 -38.85 17.03 -21.37
N TYR A 352 -37.84 16.34 -20.88
CA TYR A 352 -36.75 16.93 -20.11
C TYR A 352 -35.61 17.41 -21.01
N TYR A 353 -35.27 18.70 -20.89
CA TYR A 353 -34.02 19.23 -21.39
C TYR A 353 -32.84 18.78 -20.53
N ILE A 354 -31.79 18.23 -21.15
CA ILE A 354 -30.55 17.77 -20.54
C ILE A 354 -29.38 18.52 -21.21
N PRO A 355 -28.75 19.49 -20.50
CA PRO A 355 -27.63 20.24 -21.05
C PRO A 355 -26.38 19.40 -21.29
N LYS A 356 -25.56 19.81 -22.26
CA LYS A 356 -24.21 19.28 -22.50
C LYS A 356 -23.37 19.27 -21.23
N GLY A 357 -22.65 18.17 -20.99
CA GLY A 357 -21.74 18.04 -19.86
C GLY A 357 -22.39 17.76 -18.51
N THR A 358 -23.73 17.64 -18.45
CA THR A 358 -24.46 17.24 -17.25
C THR A 358 -23.98 15.89 -16.72
N TRP A 359 -23.85 15.77 -15.39
CA TRP A 359 -23.43 14.52 -14.75
C TRP A 359 -24.61 13.54 -14.76
N MET A 360 -24.48 12.44 -15.51
CA MET A 360 -25.50 11.38 -15.63
C MET A 360 -25.01 10.13 -14.89
N GLN A 361 -25.57 9.84 -13.72
CA GLN A 361 -25.20 8.70 -12.88
C GLN A 361 -26.27 7.60 -12.95
N GLY A 362 -25.86 6.34 -13.04
CA GLY A 362 -26.79 5.22 -12.90
C GLY A 362 -27.07 4.89 -11.44
N ASN A 363 -28.26 4.40 -11.12
CA ASN A 363 -28.56 3.80 -9.84
C ASN A 363 -28.86 2.31 -10.05
N VAL A 364 -27.82 1.47 -10.07
CA VAL A 364 -27.99 0.03 -10.32
C VAL A 364 -28.73 -0.63 -9.17
N TRP A 365 -28.58 -0.13 -7.93
CA TRP A 365 -29.43 -0.55 -6.80
C TRP A 365 -30.91 -0.41 -7.16
N ALA A 366 -31.37 0.79 -7.50
CA ALA A 366 -32.77 1.04 -7.84
C ALA A 366 -33.24 0.23 -9.07
N ILE A 367 -32.38 0.10 -10.08
CA ILE A 367 -32.69 -0.67 -11.30
C ILE A 367 -32.88 -2.17 -10.99
N HIS A 368 -32.02 -2.75 -10.15
CA HIS A 368 -32.11 -4.17 -9.79
C HIS A 368 -33.09 -4.47 -8.67
N HIS A 369 -33.56 -3.45 -7.95
CA HIS A 369 -34.57 -3.54 -6.90
C HIS A 369 -35.96 -3.03 -7.32
N ASN A 370 -36.14 -2.74 -8.61
CA ASN A 370 -37.45 -2.36 -9.11
C ASN A 370 -38.37 -3.59 -9.19
N GLU A 371 -39.37 -3.65 -8.32
CA GLU A 371 -40.33 -4.77 -8.23
C GLU A 371 -41.09 -5.05 -9.52
N ARG A 372 -41.25 -4.06 -10.41
CA ARG A 372 -41.84 -4.26 -11.75
C ARG A 372 -41.03 -5.27 -12.56
N ASP A 373 -39.70 -5.14 -12.49
CA ASP A 373 -38.77 -5.93 -13.29
C ASP A 373 -38.27 -7.16 -12.51
N PHE A 374 -38.15 -7.06 -11.18
CA PHE A 374 -37.71 -8.12 -10.28
C PHE A 374 -38.60 -8.19 -9.03
N PRO A 375 -39.74 -8.90 -9.06
CA PRO A 375 -40.61 -9.08 -7.89
C PRO A 375 -39.87 -9.74 -6.73
N ASP A 376 -40.03 -9.30 -5.48
CA ASP A 376 -39.22 -9.73 -4.33
C ASP A 376 -37.71 -9.59 -4.58
N PRO A 377 -37.20 -8.36 -4.82
CA PRO A 377 -35.84 -8.14 -5.33
C PRO A 377 -34.73 -8.57 -4.38
N ASP A 378 -35.02 -8.64 -3.08
CA ASP A 378 -34.08 -9.09 -2.04
C ASP A 378 -34.00 -10.62 -1.94
N ARG A 379 -34.98 -11.36 -2.49
CA ARG A 379 -34.92 -12.81 -2.58
C ARG A 379 -34.01 -13.22 -3.73
N PHE A 380 -32.99 -14.02 -3.41
CA PHE A 380 -32.12 -14.61 -4.42
C PHE A 380 -32.86 -15.72 -5.18
N ASN A 381 -33.26 -15.46 -6.42
CA ASN A 381 -34.03 -16.41 -7.23
C ASN A 381 -33.44 -16.57 -8.64
N PRO A 382 -32.65 -17.62 -8.90
CA PRO A 382 -32.13 -17.93 -10.23
C PRO A 382 -33.21 -18.15 -11.29
N GLN A 383 -34.43 -18.56 -10.93
CA GLN A 383 -35.48 -18.88 -11.90
C GLN A 383 -35.90 -17.68 -12.77
N ARG A 384 -35.63 -16.44 -12.32
CA ARG A 384 -35.83 -15.19 -13.09
C ARG A 384 -35.14 -15.18 -14.45
N PHE A 385 -34.06 -15.96 -14.60
CA PHE A 385 -33.26 -16.04 -15.82
C PHE A 385 -33.53 -17.31 -16.64
N LEU A 386 -34.50 -18.11 -16.23
CA LEU A 386 -35.00 -19.29 -16.93
C LEU A 386 -36.37 -18.97 -17.53
N ASP A 387 -36.85 -19.82 -18.44
CA ASP A 387 -38.19 -19.64 -19.04
C ASP A 387 -39.26 -20.17 -18.07
N THR A 388 -39.48 -19.41 -17.00
CA THR A 388 -40.41 -19.68 -15.90
C THR A 388 -41.36 -18.50 -15.71
N ASP A 389 -42.38 -18.67 -14.86
CA ASP A 389 -43.34 -17.62 -14.52
C ASP A 389 -42.69 -16.44 -13.77
N ASP A 390 -41.47 -16.61 -13.22
CA ASP A 390 -40.70 -15.57 -12.54
C ASP A 390 -39.97 -14.64 -13.53
N LYS A 391 -39.87 -15.01 -14.81
CA LYS A 391 -39.23 -14.20 -15.84
C LYS A 391 -40.08 -12.96 -16.14
N ARG A 392 -39.42 -11.81 -16.16
CA ARG A 392 -40.04 -10.53 -16.54
C ARG A 392 -39.28 -9.92 -17.72
N PRO A 393 -39.95 -9.09 -18.55
CA PRO A 393 -39.26 -8.33 -19.58
C PRO A 393 -38.22 -7.39 -18.95
N PHE A 394 -37.00 -7.41 -19.48
CA PHE A 394 -35.93 -6.51 -19.05
C PHE A 394 -35.15 -6.02 -20.28
N PRO A 395 -34.74 -4.75 -20.34
CA PRO A 395 -34.00 -4.25 -21.49
C PRO A 395 -32.59 -4.86 -21.58
N GLY A 396 -32.23 -5.32 -22.79
CA GLY A 396 -30.97 -5.97 -23.08
C GLY A 396 -30.99 -7.49 -22.88
N GLU A 397 -30.18 -8.21 -23.65
CA GLU A 397 -30.22 -9.68 -23.74
C GLU A 397 -29.77 -10.42 -22.47
N LYS A 398 -29.03 -9.73 -21.59
CA LYS A 398 -28.42 -10.34 -20.40
C LYS A 398 -29.41 -10.46 -19.23
N GLY A 399 -30.41 -9.58 -19.18
CA GLY A 399 -31.40 -9.51 -18.10
C GLY A 399 -30.92 -8.77 -16.84
N TYR A 400 -29.78 -8.07 -16.89
CA TYR A 400 -29.24 -7.26 -15.79
C TYR A 400 -28.29 -6.16 -16.34
N MET A 401 -27.84 -5.23 -15.48
CA MET A 401 -27.13 -3.98 -15.86
C MET A 401 -25.85 -3.70 -15.03
N THR A 402 -25.22 -4.74 -14.50
CA THR A 402 -24.04 -4.66 -13.61
C THR A 402 -22.80 -4.10 -14.30
N PHE A 403 -22.67 -4.27 -15.62
CA PHE A 403 -21.47 -3.91 -16.38
C PHE A 403 -21.53 -2.53 -17.06
N GLY A 404 -22.46 -1.66 -16.64
CA GLY A 404 -22.67 -0.34 -17.19
C GLY A 404 -23.23 -0.36 -18.62
N TRP A 405 -23.12 0.77 -19.34
CA TRP A 405 -23.90 0.99 -20.56
C TRP A 405 -23.10 1.51 -21.76
N GLY A 406 -23.63 1.19 -22.96
CA GLY A 406 -23.23 1.79 -24.23
C GLY A 406 -21.73 1.71 -24.52
N ARG A 407 -21.17 2.79 -25.08
CA ARG A 407 -19.73 2.88 -25.47
C ARG A 407 -18.76 2.84 -24.28
N ARG A 408 -19.27 2.87 -23.04
CA ARG A 408 -18.49 2.88 -21.80
C ARG A 408 -18.74 1.64 -20.94
N SER A 409 -19.43 0.63 -21.49
CA SER A 409 -19.61 -0.66 -20.83
C SER A 409 -18.27 -1.27 -20.40
N CYS A 410 -18.29 -2.17 -19.41
CA CYS A 410 -17.09 -2.79 -18.88
C CYS A 410 -16.29 -3.49 -20.00
N ALA A 411 -14.99 -3.21 -20.09
CA ALA A 411 -14.12 -3.86 -21.08
C ALA A 411 -13.89 -5.35 -20.76
N GLY A 412 -13.87 -5.68 -19.47
CA GLY A 412 -13.61 -7.02 -18.96
C GLY A 412 -14.84 -7.87 -18.69
N GLN A 413 -16.05 -7.46 -19.13
CA GLN A 413 -17.29 -8.19 -18.85
C GLN A 413 -17.18 -9.68 -19.22
N ALA A 414 -16.66 -10.01 -20.40
CA ALA A 414 -16.52 -11.40 -20.84
C ALA A 414 -15.57 -12.21 -19.93
N LEU A 415 -14.49 -11.58 -19.45
CA LEU A 415 -13.52 -12.21 -18.55
C LEU A 415 -14.17 -12.53 -17.19
N VAL A 416 -14.94 -11.59 -16.66
CA VAL A 416 -15.63 -11.72 -15.37
C VAL A 416 -16.78 -12.71 -15.46
N GLU A 417 -17.67 -12.60 -16.46
CA GLU A 417 -18.77 -13.55 -16.66
C GLU A 417 -18.25 -15.00 -16.74
N GLN A 418 -17.18 -15.23 -17.50
CA GLN A 418 -16.56 -16.56 -17.64
C GLN A 418 -15.94 -17.03 -16.32
N GLY A 419 -15.14 -16.19 -15.67
CA GLY A 419 -14.44 -16.53 -14.43
C GLY A 419 -15.41 -16.81 -13.28
N THR A 420 -16.36 -15.89 -13.04
CA THR A 420 -17.36 -16.01 -11.98
C THR A 420 -18.26 -17.22 -12.18
N HIS A 421 -18.71 -17.50 -13.41
CA HIS A 421 -19.52 -18.70 -13.67
C HIS A 421 -18.77 -19.98 -13.28
N LEU A 422 -17.49 -20.08 -13.66
CA LEU A 422 -16.65 -21.24 -13.31
C LEU A 422 -16.40 -21.34 -11.80
N SER A 423 -16.11 -20.23 -11.14
CA SER A 423 -15.93 -20.17 -9.69
C SER A 423 -17.19 -20.63 -8.95
N VAL A 424 -18.35 -20.07 -9.30
CA VAL A 424 -19.63 -20.39 -8.68
C VAL A 424 -19.98 -21.86 -8.91
N ALA A 425 -19.88 -22.36 -10.15
CA ALA A 425 -20.16 -23.76 -10.45
C ALA A 425 -19.29 -24.72 -9.61
N ARG A 426 -18.01 -24.40 -9.42
CA ARG A 426 -17.09 -25.22 -8.63
C ARG A 426 -17.28 -25.09 -7.13
N LEU A 427 -17.58 -23.90 -6.62
CA LEU A 427 -17.90 -23.70 -5.21
C LEU A 427 -19.15 -24.49 -4.82
N VAL A 428 -20.23 -24.37 -5.61
CA VAL A 428 -21.49 -25.10 -5.38
C VAL A 428 -21.30 -26.61 -5.56
N TRP A 429 -20.48 -27.03 -6.52
CA TRP A 429 -20.13 -28.45 -6.69
C TRP A 429 -19.33 -29.00 -5.52
N ALA A 430 -18.39 -28.23 -4.98
CA ALA A 430 -17.45 -28.67 -3.97
C ALA A 430 -18.04 -28.69 -2.55
N TYR A 431 -18.77 -27.64 -2.16
CA TYR A 431 -19.06 -27.35 -0.76
C TYR A 431 -20.55 -27.16 -0.46
N LYS A 432 -20.92 -27.50 0.77
CA LYS A 432 -22.06 -26.94 1.48
C LYS A 432 -21.57 -25.73 2.26
N VAL A 433 -22.23 -24.59 2.11
CA VAL A 433 -21.93 -23.36 2.83
C VAL A 433 -22.89 -23.26 4.00
N GLU A 434 -22.40 -23.57 5.20
CA GLU A 434 -23.19 -23.76 6.41
C GLU A 434 -22.98 -22.58 7.39
N PRO A 435 -23.92 -22.36 8.33
CA PRO A 435 -23.69 -21.46 9.46
C PRO A 435 -22.42 -21.83 10.20
N GLU A 436 -21.66 -20.82 10.63
CA GLU A 436 -20.78 -21.01 11.77
C GLU A 436 -21.63 -21.01 13.05
N VAL A 437 -21.25 -21.84 14.03
CA VAL A 437 -21.88 -21.89 15.35
C VAL A 437 -20.96 -21.21 16.33
N ASP A 438 -21.47 -20.25 17.09
CA ASP A 438 -20.69 -19.57 18.11
C ASP A 438 -20.33 -20.53 19.26
N GLU A 439 -19.04 -20.68 19.55
CA GLU A 439 -18.54 -21.66 20.53
C GLU A 439 -19.00 -21.38 21.97
N ASN A 440 -19.37 -20.14 22.30
CA ASN A 440 -19.79 -19.75 23.65
C ASN A 440 -21.30 -19.92 23.85
N THR A 441 -22.09 -19.69 22.81
CA THR A 441 -23.56 -19.67 22.88
C THR A 441 -24.22 -20.91 22.27
N GLY A 442 -23.53 -21.60 21.36
CA GLY A 442 -24.07 -22.74 20.62
C GLY A 442 -25.12 -22.36 19.56
N GLU A 443 -25.31 -21.06 19.30
CA GLU A 443 -26.27 -20.56 18.31
C GLU A 443 -25.59 -20.33 16.94
N GLU A 444 -26.38 -20.41 15.87
CA GLU A 444 -25.92 -20.07 14.53
C GLU A 444 -25.62 -18.58 14.42
N VAL A 445 -24.46 -18.23 13.88
CA VAL A 445 -24.12 -16.84 13.56
C VAL A 445 -24.94 -16.43 12.31
N PRO A 446 -25.88 -15.47 12.43
CA PRO A 446 -26.67 -15.04 11.28
C PRO A 446 -25.81 -14.21 10.31
N VAL A 447 -26.15 -14.27 9.03
CA VAL A 447 -25.59 -13.39 8.00
C VAL A 447 -26.56 -12.27 7.67
N ASP A 448 -26.07 -11.04 7.55
CA ASP A 448 -26.87 -9.88 7.16
C ASP A 448 -26.69 -9.59 5.66
N ILE A 449 -27.77 -9.75 4.90
CA ILE A 449 -27.80 -9.55 3.45
C ILE A 449 -27.73 -8.07 3.00
N PHE A 450 -27.76 -7.13 3.94
CA PHE A 450 -27.64 -5.69 3.72
C PHE A 450 -26.33 -5.10 4.26
N ASN A 451 -25.53 -5.89 4.98
CA ASN A 451 -24.27 -5.44 5.56
C ASN A 451 -23.15 -5.36 4.51
N TYR A 452 -23.16 -4.27 3.75
CA TYR A 452 -22.20 -3.95 2.69
C TYR A 452 -21.44 -2.66 3.00
N SER A 453 -20.26 -2.50 2.40
CA SER A 453 -19.49 -1.26 2.45
C SER A 453 -20.18 -0.10 1.71
N SER A 454 -19.68 1.13 1.91
CA SER A 454 -20.36 2.37 1.47
C SER A 454 -19.78 2.99 0.17
N GLY A 455 -18.83 2.32 -0.49
CA GLY A 455 -18.22 2.78 -1.75
C GLY A 455 -19.07 2.53 -2.99
N SER A 456 -18.73 3.15 -4.13
CA SER A 456 -19.43 2.90 -5.41
C SER A 456 -19.30 1.45 -5.91
N ASN A 457 -18.20 0.82 -5.52
CA ASN A 457 -17.99 -0.61 -5.57
C ASN A 457 -18.19 -1.09 -4.13
N TRP A 458 -19.38 -1.62 -3.83
CA TRP A 458 -19.65 -2.14 -2.50
C TRP A 458 -19.37 -3.64 -2.43
N LYS A 459 -18.98 -4.10 -1.25
CA LYS A 459 -18.73 -5.52 -0.97
C LYS A 459 -19.38 -5.89 0.36
N PRO A 460 -19.75 -7.16 0.58
CA PRO A 460 -20.16 -7.62 1.90
C PRO A 460 -19.09 -7.31 2.93
N GLN A 461 -19.50 -6.83 4.11
CA GLN A 461 -18.61 -6.76 5.25
C GLN A 461 -18.25 -8.18 5.73
N PRO A 462 -17.14 -8.36 6.46
CA PRO A 462 -16.71 -9.68 6.91
C PRO A 462 -17.84 -10.44 7.62
N PHE A 463 -18.12 -11.65 7.16
CA PHE A 463 -19.08 -12.57 7.75
C PHE A 463 -18.50 -13.97 7.83
N ARG A 464 -19.03 -14.81 8.71
CA ARG A 464 -18.50 -16.13 9.01
C ARG A 464 -19.37 -17.23 8.43
N VAL A 465 -18.73 -18.23 7.82
CA VAL A 465 -19.37 -19.38 7.20
C VAL A 465 -18.48 -20.60 7.33
N LYS A 466 -19.09 -21.78 7.37
CA LYS A 466 -18.41 -23.06 7.38
C LYS A 466 -18.51 -23.72 6.01
N PHE A 467 -17.37 -24.10 5.43
CA PHE A 467 -17.32 -24.85 4.17
C PHE A 467 -17.15 -26.34 4.45
N THR A 468 -18.18 -27.13 4.15
CA THR A 468 -18.16 -28.59 4.33
C THR A 468 -18.16 -29.28 2.96
N PRO A 469 -17.17 -30.11 2.60
CA PRO A 469 -17.17 -30.83 1.32
C PRO A 469 -18.46 -31.65 1.13
N ARG A 470 -19.10 -31.54 -0.03
CA ARG A 470 -20.38 -32.24 -0.30
C ARG A 470 -20.25 -33.77 -0.23
N HIS A 471 -19.08 -34.30 -0.55
CA HIS A 471 -18.82 -35.73 -0.58
C HIS A 471 -17.32 -36.05 -0.51
N GLU A 472 -16.93 -37.19 0.08
CA GLU A 472 -15.52 -37.59 0.20
C GLU A 472 -14.84 -37.75 -1.18
N LYS A 473 -15.50 -38.41 -2.15
CA LYS A 473 -15.02 -38.45 -3.54
C LYS A 473 -14.77 -37.08 -4.17
N ILE A 474 -15.59 -36.07 -3.84
CA ILE A 474 -15.41 -34.70 -4.33
C ILE A 474 -14.15 -34.09 -3.71
N LYS A 475 -13.95 -34.26 -2.39
CA LYS A 475 -12.72 -33.86 -1.69
C LYS A 475 -11.46 -34.45 -2.33
N GLN A 476 -11.47 -35.75 -2.65
CA GLN A 476 -10.35 -36.42 -3.32
C GLN A 476 -10.10 -35.85 -4.74
N THR A 477 -11.16 -35.57 -5.50
CA THR A 477 -11.06 -34.91 -6.80
C THR A 477 -10.46 -33.50 -6.68
N ILE A 478 -10.88 -32.71 -5.68
CA ILE A 478 -10.35 -31.36 -5.41
C ILE A 478 -8.84 -31.41 -5.17
N LEU A 479 -8.37 -32.32 -4.31
CA LEU A 479 -6.94 -32.46 -4.02
C LEU A 479 -6.13 -32.86 -5.26
N ARG A 480 -6.64 -33.82 -6.03
CA ARG A 480 -5.99 -34.28 -7.27
C ARG A 480 -5.89 -33.15 -8.31
N GLU A 481 -7.00 -32.49 -8.59
CA GLU A 481 -7.05 -31.43 -9.61
C GLU A 481 -6.34 -30.16 -9.16
N GLY A 482 -6.39 -29.82 -7.87
CA GLY A 482 -5.64 -28.71 -7.29
C GLY A 482 -4.13 -28.90 -7.41
N LYS A 483 -3.62 -30.12 -7.19
CA LYS A 483 -2.21 -30.44 -7.38
C LYS A 483 -1.78 -30.30 -8.85
N GLN A 484 -2.61 -30.79 -9.77
CA GLN A 484 -2.35 -30.62 -11.21
C GLN A 484 -2.35 -29.14 -11.61
N ALA A 485 -3.34 -28.37 -11.16
CA ALA A 485 -3.43 -26.93 -11.43
C ALA A 485 -2.21 -26.15 -10.94
N LEU A 486 -1.68 -26.48 -9.75
CA LEU A 486 -0.45 -25.86 -9.25
C LEU A 486 0.76 -26.15 -10.16
N ASN A 487 0.88 -27.37 -10.68
CA ASN A 487 1.94 -27.71 -11.63
C ASN A 487 1.79 -26.94 -12.95
N ASP A 488 0.57 -26.84 -13.47
CA ASP A 488 0.29 -26.12 -14.72
C ASP A 488 0.53 -24.61 -14.57
N LEU A 489 0.27 -24.06 -13.38
CA LEU A 489 0.50 -22.66 -13.03
C LEU A 489 1.95 -22.33 -12.67
N ALA A 490 2.81 -23.33 -12.42
CA ALA A 490 4.21 -23.13 -12.03
C ALA A 490 5.01 -22.30 -13.04
N MET A 491 4.62 -22.34 -14.33
CA MET A 491 5.25 -21.52 -15.38
C MET A 491 5.13 -19.99 -15.15
N TYR A 492 4.18 -19.57 -14.30
CA TYR A 492 3.92 -18.17 -13.95
C TYR A 492 4.50 -17.77 -12.58
N GLU A 493 5.15 -18.69 -11.85
CA GLU A 493 5.79 -18.38 -10.57
C GLU A 493 7.01 -17.50 -10.78
N ARG A 494 6.91 -16.24 -10.37
CA ARG A 494 7.97 -15.23 -10.50
C ARG A 494 7.91 -14.27 -9.31
N GLU A 495 9.06 -13.92 -8.77
CA GLU A 495 9.20 -12.84 -7.80
C GLU A 495 9.49 -11.52 -8.53
N THR A 496 8.79 -10.44 -8.18
CA THR A 496 9.06 -9.11 -8.74
C THR A 496 10.24 -8.49 -8.04
N LYS A 497 11.07 -7.79 -8.81
CA LYS A 497 12.15 -6.96 -8.28
C LYS A 497 11.62 -5.80 -7.43
N TYR A 498 10.40 -5.36 -7.71
CA TYR A 498 9.74 -4.28 -6.98
C TYR A 498 8.82 -4.86 -5.91
N THR A 499 9.22 -4.72 -4.65
CA THR A 499 8.41 -4.99 -3.46
C THR A 499 8.42 -3.74 -2.56
N PHE A 500 7.28 -3.42 -1.94
CA PHE A 500 7.14 -2.20 -1.13
C PHE A 500 7.95 -2.22 0.17
N SER A 501 8.54 -3.38 0.54
CA SER A 501 9.46 -3.55 1.68
C SER A 501 10.69 -2.64 1.67
N THR A 502 10.88 -1.84 0.62
CA THR A 502 11.90 -0.77 0.57
C THR A 502 11.51 0.49 1.38
N PHE A 503 10.32 0.57 1.99
CA PHE A 503 9.84 1.82 2.61
C PHE A 503 10.18 2.03 4.11
N TYR A 504 10.70 1.05 4.84
CA TYR A 504 11.04 1.25 6.26
C TYR A 504 12.34 2.05 6.49
N GLN A 505 13.24 2.07 5.50
CA GLN A 505 14.57 2.70 5.63
C GLN A 505 14.55 4.22 5.41
N VAL A 506 13.49 4.76 4.80
CA VAL A 506 13.37 6.20 4.48
C VAL A 506 12.98 7.02 5.72
N MET A 507 12.18 6.48 6.64
CA MET A 507 11.81 7.19 7.87
C MET A 507 13.00 7.33 8.84
N VAL A 508 13.90 6.35 8.91
CA VAL A 508 15.13 6.45 9.72
C VAL A 508 16.14 7.44 9.10
N GLY A 509 16.18 7.54 7.76
CA GLY A 509 17.00 8.53 7.06
C GLY A 509 16.56 9.99 7.25
N LEU A 510 15.30 10.24 7.64
CA LEU A 510 14.82 11.60 7.96
C LEU A 510 15.51 12.17 9.21
N PHE A 511 15.91 11.32 10.16
CA PHE A 511 16.64 11.78 11.34
C PHE A 511 17.97 12.45 10.97
N SER A 512 18.81 11.76 10.18
CA SER A 512 20.09 12.31 9.70
C SER A 512 19.91 13.57 8.83
N PHE A 513 18.80 13.65 8.08
CA PHE A 513 18.44 14.83 7.31
C PHE A 513 18.13 16.03 8.21
N TYR A 514 17.29 15.86 9.24
CA TYR A 514 16.93 16.95 10.16
C TYR A 514 18.13 17.43 10.98
N VAL A 515 19.01 16.52 11.42
CA VAL A 515 20.24 16.87 12.13
C VAL A 515 21.13 17.78 11.26
N ASN A 516 21.36 17.41 10.00
CA ASN A 516 22.21 18.23 9.12
C ASN A 516 21.56 19.56 8.74
N LEU A 517 20.25 19.59 8.50
CA LEU A 517 19.52 20.83 8.24
C LEU A 517 19.60 21.79 9.43
N GLY A 518 19.44 21.26 10.65
CA GLY A 518 19.61 22.02 11.89
C GLY A 518 21.02 22.59 12.04
N SER A 519 22.04 21.78 11.78
CA SER A 519 23.45 22.23 11.82
C SER A 519 23.73 23.36 10.84
N ILE A 520 23.22 23.29 9.60
CA ILE A 520 23.40 24.37 8.60
C ILE A 520 22.76 25.67 9.10
N ILE A 521 21.52 25.60 9.57
CA ILE A 521 20.80 26.77 10.09
C ILE A 521 21.56 27.37 11.28
N GLY A 522 22.01 26.54 12.22
CA GLY A 522 22.82 26.95 13.37
C GLY A 522 24.11 27.66 12.95
N SER A 523 24.91 27.04 12.08
CA SER A 523 26.18 27.62 11.61
C SER A 523 26.00 28.95 10.86
N VAL A 524 24.91 29.11 10.11
CA VAL A 524 24.59 30.39 9.42
C VAL A 524 24.23 31.47 10.44
N ILE A 525 23.43 31.13 11.45
CA ILE A 525 23.06 32.07 12.51
C ILE A 525 24.31 32.49 13.29
N ASP A 526 25.17 31.54 13.68
CA ASP A 526 26.42 31.79 14.41
C ASP A 526 27.39 32.66 13.60
N ASN A 527 27.51 32.42 12.29
CA ASN A 527 28.32 33.27 11.42
C ASN A 527 27.81 34.71 11.38
N TYR A 528 26.50 34.90 11.28
CA TYR A 528 25.88 36.22 11.27
C TYR A 528 26.07 36.93 12.62
N THR A 529 25.89 36.21 13.73
CA THR A 529 25.94 36.80 15.07
C THR A 529 27.36 37.00 15.59
N SER A 530 28.37 36.34 15.00
CA SER A 530 29.80 36.53 15.33
C SER A 530 30.29 37.97 15.19
N ARG A 531 29.60 38.80 14.38
CA ARG A 531 29.94 40.22 14.16
C ARG A 531 29.50 41.13 15.31
N TYR A 532 28.63 40.65 16.20
CA TYR A 532 28.17 41.43 17.36
C TYR A 532 29.16 41.28 18.52
N LEU A 533 29.63 42.41 19.07
CA LEU A 533 30.45 42.44 20.29
C LEU A 533 29.62 42.56 21.58
N SER A 534 28.29 42.53 21.46
CA SER A 534 27.34 42.62 22.58
C SER A 534 26.82 41.25 22.99
N LYS A 535 26.07 41.17 24.11
CA LYS A 535 25.43 39.92 24.58
C LYS A 535 24.52 39.26 23.53
N LEU A 536 24.11 40.00 22.49
CA LEU A 536 23.31 39.47 21.39
C LEU A 536 24.03 38.37 20.59
N SER A 537 25.35 38.31 20.61
CA SER A 537 26.13 37.31 19.85
C SER A 537 25.82 35.86 20.23
N TYR A 538 25.57 35.60 21.52
CA TYR A 538 25.20 34.27 22.04
C TYR A 538 23.70 34.15 22.37
N GLN A 539 23.01 35.26 22.66
CA GLN A 539 21.57 35.22 22.97
C GLN A 539 20.71 34.88 21.74
N ILE A 540 21.06 35.38 20.55
CA ILE A 540 20.31 35.11 19.32
C ILE A 540 20.37 33.62 18.92
N PRO A 541 21.56 32.98 18.84
CA PRO A 541 21.63 31.55 18.55
C PRO A 541 20.87 30.68 19.57
N LEU A 542 21.02 30.97 20.87
CA LEU A 542 20.29 30.28 21.93
C LEU A 542 18.77 30.46 21.80
N ALA A 543 18.29 31.67 21.48
CA ALA A 543 16.86 31.92 21.27
C ALA A 543 16.32 31.14 20.06
N CYS A 544 17.09 31.05 18.97
CA CYS A 544 16.71 30.29 17.78
C CYS A 544 16.56 28.78 18.06
N MET A 545 17.37 28.22 18.97
CA MET A 545 17.25 26.81 19.38
C MET A 545 15.89 26.50 20.03
N PHE A 546 15.21 27.47 20.64
CA PHE A 546 13.90 27.27 21.27
C PHE A 546 12.72 27.32 20.28
N ILE A 547 12.90 27.82 19.06
CA ILE A 547 11.80 27.96 18.10
C ILE A 547 11.16 26.60 17.78
N VAL A 548 11.98 25.60 17.45
CA VAL A 548 11.48 24.26 17.08
C VAL A 548 10.90 23.52 18.30
N PRO A 549 11.56 23.44 19.46
CA PRO A 549 10.98 22.84 20.67
C PRO A 549 9.69 23.52 21.15
N VAL A 550 9.57 24.86 21.06
CA VAL A 550 8.33 25.56 21.42
C VAL A 550 7.21 25.22 20.43
N LEU A 551 7.51 25.17 19.13
CA LEU A 551 6.54 24.76 18.12
C LEU A 551 6.12 23.29 18.31
N LEU A 552 7.06 22.38 18.58
CA LEU A 552 6.75 20.98 18.86
C LEU A 552 6.01 20.80 20.20
N GLY A 553 6.40 21.54 21.23
CA GLY A 553 5.78 21.52 22.56
C GLY A 553 4.35 22.07 22.53
N THR A 554 4.10 23.11 21.74
CA THR A 554 2.74 23.60 21.49
C THR A 554 1.94 22.62 20.63
N ALA A 555 2.55 22.01 19.61
CA ALA A 555 1.93 20.98 18.78
C ALA A 555 1.55 19.72 19.57
N LEU A 556 2.34 19.33 20.57
CA LEU A 556 2.11 18.17 21.44
C LEU A 556 0.74 18.22 22.15
N PHE A 557 0.24 19.41 22.53
CA PHE A 557 -1.10 19.55 23.11
C PHE A 557 -2.24 19.19 22.14
N PHE A 558 -1.96 19.18 20.83
CA PHE A 558 -2.92 18.84 19.78
C PHE A 558 -2.77 17.41 19.26
N VAL A 559 -1.69 16.70 19.64
CA VAL A 559 -1.48 15.30 19.25
C VAL A 559 -2.24 14.40 20.22
N PRO A 560 -3.13 13.50 19.75
CA PRO A 560 -3.81 12.57 20.63
C PRO A 560 -2.84 11.55 21.23
N GLU A 561 -3.12 11.11 22.46
CA GLU A 561 -2.29 10.18 23.24
C GLU A 561 -2.08 8.83 22.51
N SER A 562 -0.93 8.18 22.62
CA SER A 562 -0.62 6.98 21.81
C SER A 562 -1.65 5.85 22.04
N PRO A 563 -2.32 5.33 20.98
CA PRO A 563 -3.28 4.22 21.12
C PRO A 563 -2.67 2.98 21.74
N ARG A 564 -1.42 2.65 21.39
CA ARG A 564 -0.67 1.53 21.97
C ARG A 564 -0.40 1.71 23.46
N TRP A 565 -0.06 2.93 23.88
CA TRP A 565 0.20 3.23 25.30
C TRP A 565 -1.07 3.09 26.13
N LEU A 566 -2.19 3.59 25.61
CA LEU A 566 -3.52 3.48 26.25
C LEU A 566 -3.96 2.01 26.35
N LEU A 567 -3.73 1.20 25.30
CA LEU A 567 -3.96 -0.25 25.34
C LEU A 567 -3.09 -0.95 26.38
N HIS A 568 -1.82 -0.56 26.52
CA HIS A 568 -0.91 -1.12 27.52
C HIS A 568 -1.36 -0.82 28.97
N HIS A 569 -2.13 0.25 29.18
CA HIS A 569 -2.72 0.62 30.47
C HIS A 569 -4.16 0.14 30.64
N ASP A 570 -4.58 -0.84 29.82
CA ASP A 570 -5.94 -1.41 29.84
C ASP A 570 -7.06 -0.36 29.59
N GLN A 571 -6.72 0.78 28.96
CA GLN A 571 -7.66 1.87 28.61
C GLN A 571 -8.15 1.73 27.17
N HIS A 572 -8.87 0.64 26.90
CA HIS A 572 -9.32 0.27 25.54
C HIS A 572 -10.16 1.37 24.86
N ASP A 573 -11.14 1.97 25.54
CA ASP A 573 -12.02 2.98 24.93
C ASP A 573 -11.30 4.29 24.60
N ALA A 574 -10.30 4.65 25.39
CA ALA A 574 -9.47 5.83 25.12
C ALA A 574 -8.51 5.56 23.96
N ALA A 575 -7.91 4.36 23.93
CA ALA A 575 -7.01 3.93 22.86
C ALA A 575 -7.71 3.92 21.50
N ARG A 576 -8.94 3.38 21.46
CA ARG A 576 -9.74 3.30 20.24
C ARG A 576 -10.08 4.69 19.70
N ARG A 577 -10.55 5.60 20.55
CA ARG A 577 -10.81 7.01 20.19
C ARG A 577 -9.55 7.74 19.72
N SER A 578 -8.39 7.41 20.28
CA SER A 578 -7.13 7.98 19.81
C SER A 578 -6.74 7.44 18.44
N LEU A 579 -6.93 6.14 18.20
CA LEU A 579 -6.66 5.49 16.91
C LEU A 579 -7.57 6.07 15.81
N GLU A 580 -8.86 6.24 16.11
CA GLU A 580 -9.84 6.91 15.24
C GLU A 580 -9.40 8.34 14.87
N ARG A 581 -8.89 9.12 15.83
CA ARG A 581 -8.36 10.47 15.59
C ARG A 581 -7.07 10.49 14.76
N LEU A 582 -6.23 9.47 14.87
CA LEU A 582 -4.95 9.39 14.15
C LEU A 582 -5.14 8.92 12.70
N ARG A 583 -6.08 8.00 12.46
CA ARG A 583 -6.32 7.41 11.14
C ARG A 583 -7.36 8.18 10.33
N PHE A 584 -8.24 8.95 10.97
CA PHE A 584 -9.35 9.66 10.31
C PHE A 584 -10.22 8.74 9.43
N ASP A 585 -10.14 7.43 9.66
CA ASP A 585 -10.85 6.36 8.97
C ASP A 585 -11.63 5.56 10.01
N HIS A 586 -12.85 5.14 9.69
CA HIS A 586 -13.81 4.50 10.61
C HIS A 586 -14.30 3.14 10.05
N GLY A 587 -13.65 2.62 9.01
CA GLY A 587 -13.99 1.34 8.36
C GLY A 587 -13.19 0.13 8.85
N ASP A 588 -13.30 -0.98 8.12
CA ASP A 588 -12.70 -2.29 8.45
C ASP A 588 -11.18 -2.26 8.64
N GLU A 589 -10.48 -1.31 8.00
CA GLU A 589 -9.03 -1.13 8.14
C GLU A 589 -8.67 -0.67 9.57
N LEU A 590 -9.53 0.13 10.20
CA LEU A 590 -9.38 0.53 11.61
C LEU A 590 -9.62 -0.65 12.55
N GLU A 591 -10.60 -1.51 12.27
CA GLU A 591 -10.88 -2.71 13.08
C GLU A 591 -9.77 -3.76 12.95
N LEU A 592 -9.24 -3.94 11.74
CA LEU A 592 -8.10 -4.83 11.50
C LEU A 592 -6.85 -4.32 12.22
N GLU A 593 -6.53 -3.02 12.09
CA GLU A 593 -5.41 -2.39 12.79
C GLU A 593 -5.64 -2.41 14.31
N TRP A 594 -6.87 -2.24 14.78
CA TRP A 594 -7.24 -2.36 16.20
C TRP A 594 -7.02 -3.78 16.72
N ALA A 595 -7.44 -4.81 15.98
CA ALA A 595 -7.25 -6.20 16.33
C ALA A 595 -5.77 -6.61 16.29
N GLU A 596 -5.02 -6.16 15.28
CA GLU A 596 -3.57 -6.31 15.20
C GLU A 596 -2.86 -5.60 16.35
N MET A 597 -3.33 -4.42 16.74
CA MET A 597 -2.76 -3.66 17.84
C MET A 597 -3.03 -4.31 19.20
N ILE A 598 -4.22 -4.86 19.44
CA ILE A 598 -4.53 -5.64 20.64
C ILE A 598 -3.64 -6.90 20.69
N ARG A 599 -3.56 -7.66 19.59
CA ARG A 599 -2.70 -8.86 19.53
C ARG A 599 -1.23 -8.50 19.70
N GLY A 600 -0.77 -7.44 19.05
CA GLY A 600 0.60 -6.93 19.15
C GLY A 600 0.94 -6.49 20.56
N VAL A 601 0.07 -5.74 21.24
CA VAL A 601 0.27 -5.31 22.64
C VAL A 601 0.19 -6.51 23.58
N ALA A 602 -0.69 -7.49 23.34
CA ALA A 602 -0.77 -8.71 24.15
C ALA A 602 0.50 -9.57 24.02
N GLU A 603 1.04 -9.72 22.80
CA GLU A 603 2.29 -10.45 22.57
C GLU A 603 3.50 -9.66 23.09
N GLU A 604 3.54 -8.33 22.92
CA GLU A 604 4.53 -7.47 23.57
C GLU A 604 4.46 -7.59 25.10
N ARG A 605 3.26 -7.66 25.71
CA ARG A 605 3.07 -7.87 27.15
C ARG A 605 3.59 -9.24 27.57
N ARG A 606 3.31 -10.29 26.81
CA ARG A 606 3.81 -11.66 27.01
C ARG A 606 5.35 -11.75 26.92
N LEU A 607 5.95 -11.09 25.93
CA LEU A 607 7.40 -11.00 25.74
C LEU A 607 8.08 -10.10 26.79
N SER A 608 7.43 -9.00 27.21
CA SER A 608 7.92 -8.09 28.24
C SER A 608 7.96 -8.72 29.63
N GLN A 609 7.00 -9.62 29.94
CA GLN A 609 6.96 -10.35 31.21
C GLN A 609 8.10 -11.37 31.37
N SER A 610 8.77 -11.75 30.28
CA SER A 610 9.88 -12.73 30.27
C SER A 610 11.27 -12.11 30.05
N SER A 611 11.39 -10.77 30.04
CA SER A 611 12.61 -10.08 29.59
C SER A 611 13.13 -9.07 30.61
N GLY A 612 14.23 -9.39 31.30
CA GLY A 612 14.87 -8.50 32.28
C GLY A 612 16.10 -7.77 31.72
N PHE A 613 16.46 -6.61 32.31
CA PHE A 613 17.68 -5.88 31.95
C PHE A 613 18.95 -6.74 32.01
N LEU A 614 19.01 -7.70 32.94
CA LEU A 614 20.15 -8.61 33.09
C LEU A 614 20.30 -9.60 31.93
N ASP A 615 19.26 -9.82 31.13
CA ASP A 615 19.31 -10.72 29.97
C ASP A 615 20.13 -10.14 28.81
N LEU A 616 20.36 -8.81 28.80
CA LEU A 616 21.32 -8.15 27.90
C LEU A 616 22.72 -8.75 28.00
N PHE A 617 23.09 -9.28 29.17
CA PHE A 617 24.44 -9.76 29.45
C PHE A 617 24.59 -11.28 29.34
N ARG A 618 23.60 -11.98 28.76
CA ARG A 618 23.58 -13.45 28.68
C ARG A 618 23.67 -13.95 27.25
N GLY A 619 24.47 -15.01 27.06
CA GLY A 619 24.50 -15.83 25.83
C GLY A 619 24.60 -15.06 24.52
N ASN A 620 23.72 -15.37 23.58
CA ASN A 620 23.66 -14.76 22.24
C ASN A 620 23.22 -13.28 22.28
N ASP A 621 22.42 -12.90 23.28
CA ASP A 621 21.96 -11.53 23.48
C ASP A 621 23.09 -10.58 23.93
N LEU A 622 24.08 -11.09 24.68
CA LEU A 622 25.31 -10.34 25.00
C LEU A 622 26.09 -9.98 23.74
N ARG A 623 26.25 -10.93 22.82
CA ARG A 623 26.96 -10.70 21.56
C ARG A 623 26.26 -9.63 20.72
N ARG A 624 24.92 -9.68 20.63
CA ARG A 624 24.10 -8.69 19.94
C ARG A 624 24.19 -7.31 20.59
N THR A 625 24.13 -7.27 21.92
CA THR A 625 24.25 -6.03 22.71
C THR A 625 25.62 -5.38 22.52
N LEU A 626 26.71 -6.15 22.60
CA LEU A 626 28.07 -5.64 22.37
C LEU A 626 28.27 -5.14 20.93
N LEU A 627 27.67 -5.80 19.93
CA LEU A 627 27.69 -5.32 18.55
C LEU A 627 26.94 -3.99 18.41
N CYS A 628 25.75 -3.88 19.00
CA CYS A 628 24.98 -2.63 19.00
C CYS A 628 25.75 -1.49 19.70
N TRP A 629 26.32 -1.76 20.89
CA TRP A 629 27.15 -0.80 21.62
C TRP A 629 28.38 -0.37 20.82
N GLY A 630 29.09 -1.32 20.21
CA GLY A 630 30.26 -1.02 19.36
C GLY A 630 29.90 -0.19 18.13
N THR A 631 28.75 -0.50 17.49
CA THR A 631 28.25 0.26 16.35
C THR A 631 27.90 1.70 16.75
N ILE A 632 27.20 1.93 17.86
CA ILE A 632 26.91 3.30 18.34
C ILE A 632 28.18 4.03 18.80
N ALA A 633 29.05 3.37 19.58
CA ALA A 633 30.30 3.94 20.07
C ALA A 633 31.25 4.35 18.94
N SER A 634 31.17 3.69 17.78
CA SER A 634 31.95 4.04 16.60
C SER A 634 31.70 5.46 16.08
N GLN A 635 30.51 6.03 16.33
CA GLN A 635 30.26 7.44 16.03
C GLN A 635 31.14 8.36 16.87
N SER A 636 31.25 8.08 18.17
CA SER A 636 32.09 8.88 19.06
C SER A 636 33.58 8.64 18.80
N ALA A 637 33.96 7.39 18.52
CA ALA A 637 35.32 7.02 18.13
C ALA A 637 35.78 7.68 16.82
N SER A 638 34.85 8.03 15.93
CA SER A 638 35.19 8.67 14.66
C SER A 638 35.72 10.10 14.78
N GLY A 639 35.62 10.75 15.94
CA GLY A 639 36.02 12.14 16.14
C GLY A 639 34.94 13.18 15.80
N VAL A 640 33.75 12.75 15.36
CA VAL A 640 32.68 13.68 14.93
C VAL A 640 32.26 14.68 16.01
N TRP A 641 32.16 14.27 17.28
CA TRP A 641 31.71 15.15 18.37
C TRP A 641 32.69 16.28 18.65
N PHE A 642 33.99 16.02 18.44
CA PHE A 642 35.01 17.05 18.51
C PHE A 642 34.80 18.11 17.42
N PHE A 643 34.61 17.70 16.17
CA PHE A 643 34.35 18.65 15.09
C PHE A 643 33.01 19.38 15.25
N ILE A 644 31.94 18.69 15.65
CA ILE A 644 30.63 19.33 15.88
C ILE A 644 30.74 20.42 16.96
N GLY A 645 31.45 20.16 18.07
CA GLY A 645 31.54 21.09 19.19
C GLY A 645 32.59 22.19 19.02
N TYR A 646 33.74 21.89 18.41
CA TYR A 646 34.93 22.75 18.49
C TYR A 646 35.55 23.09 17.14
N GLN A 647 34.97 22.74 16.00
CA GLN A 647 35.59 22.98 14.69
C GLN A 647 35.89 24.47 14.41
N THR A 648 35.01 25.39 14.78
CA THR A 648 35.26 26.83 14.56
C THR A 648 36.43 27.32 15.42
N TYR A 649 36.53 26.86 16.66
CA TYR A 649 37.66 27.16 17.53
C TYR A 649 38.95 26.51 17.02
N PHE A 650 38.88 25.25 16.58
CA PHE A 650 39.96 24.52 15.93
C PHE A 650 40.53 25.24 14.70
N PHE A 651 39.68 25.80 13.84
CA PHE A 651 40.16 26.62 12.73
C PHE A 651 40.77 27.94 13.19
N THR A 652 40.24 28.54 14.26
CA THR A 652 40.76 29.80 14.82
C THR A 652 42.16 29.62 15.40
N ILE A 653 42.38 28.57 16.21
CA ILE A 653 43.70 28.25 16.77
C ILE A 653 44.71 27.84 15.69
N ALA A 654 44.25 27.29 14.57
CA ALA A 654 45.08 26.97 13.41
C ALA A 654 45.44 28.21 12.54
N GLY A 655 45.04 29.42 12.95
CA GLY A 655 45.35 30.66 12.24
C GLY A 655 44.43 30.99 11.06
N ILE A 656 43.28 30.33 10.93
CA ILE A 656 42.34 30.52 9.82
C ILE A 656 41.35 31.64 10.15
N THR A 657 41.40 32.74 9.40
CA THR A 657 40.62 33.96 9.66
C THR A 657 39.12 33.83 9.34
N LYS A 658 38.73 32.90 8.46
CA LYS A 658 37.34 32.66 8.02
C LYS A 658 36.71 31.40 8.62
N ALA A 659 37.04 31.07 9.87
CA ALA A 659 36.63 29.84 10.54
C ALA A 659 35.12 29.53 10.47
N PHE A 660 34.26 30.55 10.64
CA PHE A 660 32.80 30.38 10.59
C PHE A 660 32.26 30.09 9.17
N GLU A 661 32.86 30.65 8.12
CA GLU A 661 32.45 30.38 6.73
C GLU A 661 32.80 28.93 6.35
N PHE A 662 33.97 28.44 6.76
CA PHE A 662 34.37 27.05 6.57
C PHE A 662 33.52 26.07 7.40
N SER A 663 32.98 26.51 8.53
CA SER A 663 32.00 25.72 9.29
C SER A 663 30.72 25.45 8.50
N ILE A 664 30.16 26.50 7.88
CA ILE A 664 28.98 26.37 7.01
C ILE A 664 29.28 25.45 5.81
N MET A 665 30.45 25.63 5.18
CA MET A 665 30.89 24.79 4.06
C MET A 665 30.90 23.30 4.45
N ASN A 666 31.47 22.98 5.60
CA ASN A 666 31.56 21.61 6.10
C ASN A 666 30.18 20.99 6.37
N SER A 667 29.24 21.75 6.93
CA SER A 667 27.85 21.29 7.13
C SER A 667 27.13 21.04 5.80
N CYS A 668 27.33 21.89 4.79
CA CYS A 668 26.77 21.68 3.45
C CYS A 668 27.36 20.44 2.76
N ILE A 669 28.66 20.22 2.89
CA ILE A 669 29.36 19.04 2.35
C ILE A 669 28.90 17.76 3.07
N GLY A 670 28.73 17.81 4.39
CA GLY A 670 28.15 16.73 5.18
C GLY A 670 26.74 16.35 4.73
N PHE A 671 25.90 17.35 4.41
CA PHE A 671 24.56 17.12 3.87
C PHE A 671 24.57 16.39 2.52
N ILE A 672 25.50 16.73 1.62
CA ILE A 672 25.71 15.97 0.38
C ILE A 672 26.14 14.53 0.69
N GLY A 673 27.02 14.37 1.67
CA GLY A 673 27.48 13.06 2.16
C GLY A 673 26.31 12.17 2.61
N VAL A 674 25.38 12.68 3.41
CA VAL A 674 24.19 11.93 3.86
C VAL A 674 23.37 11.41 2.67
N HIS A 675 23.11 12.25 1.67
CA HIS A 675 22.33 11.86 0.50
C HIS A 675 23.02 10.79 -0.34
N LEU A 676 24.33 10.92 -0.56
CA LEU A 676 25.09 9.92 -1.29
C LEU A 676 25.21 8.60 -0.50
N GLY A 677 25.39 8.70 0.82
CA GLY A 677 25.45 7.56 1.73
C GLY A 677 24.15 6.76 1.73
N LEU A 678 22.99 7.43 1.90
CA LEU A 678 21.66 6.83 1.80
C LEU A 678 21.44 6.14 0.45
N PHE A 679 21.82 6.79 -0.64
CA PHE A 679 21.72 6.22 -1.98
C PHE A 679 22.59 4.96 -2.13
N SER A 680 23.85 5.04 -1.73
CA SER A 680 24.84 3.97 -1.85
C SER A 680 24.47 2.75 -1.02
N MET A 681 23.93 2.97 0.17
CA MET A 681 23.47 1.94 1.10
C MET A 681 22.24 1.18 0.60
N ASN A 682 21.34 1.86 -0.10
CA ASN A 682 20.14 1.24 -0.64
C ASN A 682 20.40 0.50 -1.97
N LYS A 683 21.33 0.99 -2.80
CA LYS A 683 21.48 0.49 -4.19
C LYS A 683 22.80 -0.24 -4.47
N LEU A 684 23.91 0.17 -3.87
CA LEU A 684 25.26 -0.23 -4.32
C LEU A 684 25.95 -1.19 -3.33
N PHE A 685 26.17 -0.75 -2.10
CA PHE A 685 27.05 -1.44 -1.16
C PHE A 685 26.30 -2.04 0.05
N GLY A 686 26.96 -2.93 0.78
CA GLY A 686 26.47 -3.51 2.04
C GLY A 686 26.75 -2.60 3.24
N ARG A 687 26.03 -2.80 4.35
CA ARG A 687 26.11 -1.96 5.55
C ARG A 687 27.52 -2.02 6.15
N ARG A 688 28.10 -3.22 6.18
CA ARG A 688 29.47 -3.45 6.68
C ARG A 688 30.52 -2.77 5.81
N THR A 689 30.38 -2.88 4.49
CA THR A 689 31.31 -2.25 3.53
C THR A 689 31.34 -0.74 3.70
N ILE A 690 30.17 -0.11 3.86
CA ILE A 690 30.04 1.34 4.01
C ILE A 690 30.67 1.83 5.32
N MET A 691 30.51 1.09 6.42
CA MET A 691 31.15 1.44 7.69
C MET A 691 32.67 1.32 7.63
N ILE A 692 33.20 0.27 6.99
CA ILE A 692 34.64 0.09 6.81
C ILE A 692 35.23 1.19 5.93
N THR A 693 34.66 1.44 4.75
CA THR A 693 35.18 2.47 3.84
C THR A 693 35.06 3.87 4.45
N GLY A 694 33.95 4.16 5.13
CA GLY A 694 33.73 5.40 5.86
C GLY A 694 34.81 5.65 6.91
N ALA A 695 35.08 4.69 7.80
CA ALA A 695 36.08 4.84 8.85
C ALA A 695 37.52 4.91 8.33
N ILE A 696 37.87 4.17 7.26
CA ILE A 696 39.19 4.31 6.61
C ILE A 696 39.38 5.73 6.08
N MET A 697 38.38 6.25 5.35
CA MET A 697 38.46 7.59 4.79
C MET A 697 38.51 8.67 5.89
N CYS A 698 37.72 8.53 6.95
CA CYS A 698 37.76 9.44 8.11
C CYS A 698 39.15 9.43 8.77
N GLY A 699 39.69 8.26 9.07
CA GLY A 699 41.01 8.12 9.70
C GLY A 699 42.15 8.68 8.84
N LEU A 700 42.09 8.50 7.51
CA LEU A 700 43.07 9.10 6.59
C LEU A 700 42.98 10.63 6.55
N CYS A 701 41.76 11.19 6.60
CA CYS A 701 41.58 12.64 6.63
C CYS A 701 42.13 13.25 7.92
N GLU A 702 41.85 12.65 9.06
CA GLU A 702 42.34 13.10 10.36
C GLU A 702 43.86 12.93 10.51
N LEU A 703 44.41 11.86 9.94
CA LEU A 703 45.86 11.64 9.89
C LEU A 703 46.55 12.71 9.03
N ALA A 704 45.96 13.07 7.88
CA ALA A 704 46.48 14.14 7.04
C ALA A 704 46.48 15.50 7.76
N CYS A 705 45.42 15.81 8.51
CA CYS A 705 45.37 16.98 9.37
C CYS A 705 46.48 16.99 10.43
N GLY A 706 46.70 15.84 11.09
CA GLY A 706 47.73 15.69 12.11
C GLY A 706 49.13 15.90 11.54
N ILE A 707 49.46 15.23 10.43
CA ILE A 707 50.77 15.31 9.77
C ILE A 707 51.06 16.74 9.30
N ALA A 708 50.10 17.41 8.67
CA ALA A 708 50.27 18.78 8.21
C ALA A 708 50.59 19.73 9.37
N SER A 709 49.89 19.55 10.49
CA SER A 709 50.12 20.35 11.70
C SER A 709 51.47 20.11 12.37
N SER A 710 52.01 18.88 12.30
CA SER A 710 53.35 18.56 12.82
C SER A 710 54.48 18.99 11.87
N ALA A 711 54.25 18.98 10.55
CA ALA A 711 55.28 19.26 9.56
C ALA A 711 55.59 20.76 9.41
N LYS A 712 54.56 21.61 9.36
CA LYS A 712 54.71 23.08 9.27
C LYS A 712 53.61 23.79 10.08
N PRO A 713 53.78 23.92 11.41
CA PRO A 713 52.81 24.60 12.26
C PRO A 713 52.55 26.04 11.79
N ASN A 714 51.30 26.50 11.89
CA ASN A 714 50.90 27.90 11.64
C ASN A 714 51.24 28.46 10.24
N SER A 715 51.42 27.60 9.24
CA SER A 715 51.61 28.00 7.84
C SER A 715 50.28 28.07 7.08
N THR A 716 50.21 28.93 6.05
CA THR A 716 49.04 29.05 5.16
C THR A 716 48.74 27.73 4.45
N GLU A 717 49.79 26.98 4.11
CA GLU A 717 49.68 25.65 3.49
C GLU A 717 49.00 24.65 4.43
N THR A 718 49.40 24.62 5.71
CA THR A 718 48.76 23.78 6.74
C THR A 718 47.31 24.16 6.97
N GLY A 719 47.00 25.46 7.00
CA GLY A 719 45.61 25.94 7.08
C GLY A 719 44.73 25.43 5.93
N ASN A 720 45.22 25.45 4.69
CA ASN A 720 44.49 24.92 3.53
C ASN A 720 44.25 23.41 3.62
N VAL A 721 45.24 22.65 4.10
CA VAL A 721 45.12 21.20 4.30
C VAL A 721 44.07 20.89 5.38
N LEU A 722 44.09 21.60 6.51
CA LEU A 722 43.10 21.42 7.58
C LEU A 722 41.68 21.68 7.08
N VAL A 723 41.45 22.76 6.34
CA VAL A 723 40.13 23.06 5.76
C VAL A 723 39.66 21.96 4.80
N ALA A 724 40.53 21.54 3.87
CA ALA A 724 40.17 20.55 2.84
C ALA A 724 39.87 19.17 3.44
N PHE A 725 40.71 18.69 4.36
CA PHE A 725 40.55 17.36 4.95
C PHE A 725 39.47 17.31 6.03
N THR A 726 39.18 18.39 6.76
CA THR A 726 37.99 18.44 7.62
C THR A 726 36.69 18.43 6.80
N ALA A 727 36.67 19.09 5.64
CA ALA A 727 35.53 19.02 4.72
C ALA A 727 35.31 17.61 4.16
N LEU A 728 36.40 16.96 3.73
CA LEU A 728 36.36 15.58 3.25
C LEU A 728 35.97 14.59 4.36
N PHE A 729 36.47 14.80 5.59
CA PHE A 729 36.05 14.05 6.77
C PHE A 729 34.53 14.16 6.96
N MET A 730 33.96 15.37 6.94
CA MET A 730 32.51 15.57 7.12
C MET A 730 31.69 14.85 6.06
N PHE A 731 32.15 14.87 4.81
CA PHE A 731 31.53 14.09 3.74
C PHE A 731 31.60 12.59 4.01
N CYS A 732 32.79 12.05 4.27
CA CYS A 732 33.03 10.62 4.44
C CYS A 732 32.36 10.05 5.68
N TYR A 733 32.33 10.82 6.78
CA TYR A 733 31.61 10.46 7.99
C TYR A 733 30.11 10.34 7.71
N ASN A 734 29.50 11.39 7.13
CA ASN A 734 28.07 11.41 6.86
C ASN A 734 27.66 10.41 5.77
N ALA A 735 28.51 10.13 4.78
CA ALA A 735 28.27 9.13 3.74
C ALA A 735 28.51 7.68 4.22
N GLY A 736 29.28 7.51 5.30
CA GLY A 736 29.71 6.23 5.83
C GLY A 736 29.16 5.94 7.22
N VAL A 737 29.98 6.19 8.25
CA VAL A 737 29.69 5.84 9.64
C VAL A 737 28.40 6.49 10.15
N GLY A 738 28.18 7.79 9.88
CA GLY A 738 27.02 8.53 10.37
C GLY A 738 25.67 8.02 9.85
N VAL A 739 25.59 7.69 8.55
CA VAL A 739 24.33 7.21 7.95
C VAL A 739 24.08 5.72 8.23
N ALA A 740 25.13 4.90 8.29
CA ALA A 740 24.99 3.45 8.43
C ALA A 740 24.76 2.98 9.88
N THR A 741 25.24 3.75 10.86
CA THR A 741 25.21 3.36 12.28
C THR A 741 23.79 3.18 12.82
N SER A 742 22.88 4.14 12.56
CA SER A 742 21.52 4.09 13.14
C SER A 742 20.70 2.90 12.62
N PRO A 743 20.60 2.64 11.30
CA PRO A 743 19.90 1.46 10.79
C PRO A 743 20.54 0.14 11.27
N LEU A 744 21.87 0.06 11.24
CA LEU A 744 22.57 -1.17 11.63
C LEU A 744 22.40 -1.48 13.11
N ALA A 745 22.43 -0.47 13.98
CA ALA A 745 22.15 -0.63 15.40
C ALA A 745 20.76 -1.21 15.67
N THR A 746 19.76 -0.88 14.84
CA THR A 746 18.40 -1.43 14.95
C THR A 746 18.22 -2.80 14.29
N GLU A 747 19.07 -3.18 13.34
CA GLU A 747 19.06 -4.49 12.68
C GLU A 747 19.77 -5.58 13.51
N LEU A 748 20.72 -5.21 14.36
CA LEU A 748 21.53 -6.14 15.16
C LEU A 748 20.86 -6.61 16.46
N VAL A 749 19.74 -6.02 16.84
CA VAL A 749 19.07 -6.27 18.13
C VAL A 749 17.99 -7.33 18.02
N SER A 750 17.90 -8.17 19.05
CA SER A 750 16.79 -9.10 19.20
C SER A 750 15.49 -8.35 19.37
N SER A 751 14.43 -8.86 18.73
CA SER A 751 13.07 -8.32 18.85
C SER A 751 12.60 -8.30 20.32
N ARG A 752 13.06 -9.26 21.15
CA ARG A 752 12.74 -9.37 22.58
C ARG A 752 13.37 -8.27 23.44
N LEU A 753 14.63 -7.90 23.18
CA LEU A 753 15.42 -6.97 24.01
C LEU A 753 15.63 -5.59 23.36
N ARG A 754 14.99 -5.33 22.22
CA ARG A 754 15.20 -4.14 21.38
C ARG A 754 15.21 -2.83 22.17
N ALA A 755 14.24 -2.60 23.06
CA ALA A 755 14.15 -1.36 23.84
C ALA A 755 15.35 -1.19 24.80
N TRP A 756 15.71 -2.25 25.52
CA TRP A 756 16.82 -2.24 26.47
C TRP A 756 18.20 -2.12 25.78
N THR A 757 18.40 -2.85 24.69
CA THR A 757 19.68 -2.84 23.95
C THR A 757 19.90 -1.48 23.28
N VAL A 758 18.91 -0.97 22.55
CA VAL A 758 19.04 0.34 21.87
C VAL A 758 19.13 1.48 22.89
N GLY A 759 18.33 1.44 23.95
CA GLY A 759 18.35 2.45 25.01
C GLY A 759 19.71 2.54 25.71
N SER A 760 20.28 1.41 26.12
CA SER A 760 21.61 1.36 26.75
C SER A 760 22.73 1.76 25.78
N ALA A 761 22.64 1.37 24.51
CA ALA A 761 23.60 1.76 23.48
C ALA A 761 23.61 3.29 23.26
N ASN A 762 22.43 3.91 23.22
CA ASN A 762 22.30 5.36 23.08
C ASN A 762 22.82 6.10 24.32
N ALA A 763 22.55 5.59 25.52
CA ALA A 763 23.08 6.14 26.76
C ALA A 763 24.63 6.13 26.75
N LEU A 764 25.24 5.02 26.33
CA LEU A 764 26.68 4.92 26.13
C LEU A 764 27.17 5.94 25.08
N GLY A 765 26.46 6.06 23.96
CA GLY A 765 26.75 7.03 22.91
C GLY A 765 26.82 8.47 23.45
N TYR A 766 25.81 8.89 24.22
CA TYR A 766 25.77 10.22 24.84
C TYR A 766 26.83 10.41 25.92
N PHE A 767 27.11 9.39 26.73
CA PHE A 767 28.20 9.43 27.69
C PHE A 767 29.55 9.66 27.00
N LEU A 768 29.82 8.93 25.92
CA LEU A 768 31.03 9.11 25.11
C LEU A 768 31.05 10.49 24.45
N ALA A 769 29.93 10.96 23.91
CA ALA A 769 29.82 12.31 23.33
C ALA A 769 30.15 13.39 24.36
N TRP A 770 29.61 13.28 25.58
CA TRP A 770 29.93 14.14 26.70
C TRP A 770 31.41 14.08 27.06
N LEU A 771 31.99 12.88 27.15
CA LEU A 771 33.41 12.70 27.45
C LEU A 771 34.31 13.40 26.41
N VAL A 772 34.01 13.23 25.11
CA VAL A 772 34.72 13.94 24.04
C VAL A 772 34.54 15.45 24.19
N GLY A 773 33.32 15.91 24.42
CA GLY A 773 33.00 17.32 24.59
C GLY A 773 33.72 17.97 25.78
N PHE A 774 33.83 17.23 26.89
CA PHE A 774 34.50 17.67 28.11
C PHE A 774 36.02 17.68 27.96
N CYS A 775 36.61 16.66 27.34
CA CYS A 775 38.07 16.54 27.21
C CYS A 775 38.64 17.42 26.10
N SER A 776 37.94 17.61 24.98
CA SER A 776 38.49 18.28 23.79
C SER A 776 39.11 19.67 24.07
N PRO A 777 38.49 20.57 24.85
CA PRO A 777 39.08 21.88 25.20
C PRO A 777 40.45 21.80 25.84
N TYR A 778 40.65 20.88 26.80
CA TYR A 778 41.93 20.73 27.50
C TYR A 778 43.06 20.31 26.57
N PHE A 779 42.75 19.55 25.51
CA PHE A 779 43.74 19.15 24.51
C PHE A 779 44.07 20.28 23.53
N ILE A 780 43.08 21.05 23.07
CA ILE A 780 43.25 22.03 21.98
C ILE A 780 43.55 23.46 22.46
N ASN A 781 43.28 23.77 23.73
CA ASN A 781 43.49 25.11 24.29
C ASN A 781 44.99 25.40 24.48
N PRO A 782 45.51 26.53 23.98
CA PRO A 782 46.90 26.94 24.16
C PRO A 782 47.36 27.16 25.61
N GLN A 783 46.42 27.32 26.55
CA GLN A 783 46.73 27.52 27.98
C GLN A 783 46.87 26.19 28.76
N ASP A 784 46.50 25.06 28.16
CA ASP A 784 46.49 23.75 28.78
C ASP A 784 47.54 22.82 28.13
N LEU A 785 47.12 21.80 27.39
CA LEU A 785 48.03 20.84 26.75
C LEU A 785 48.61 21.36 25.43
N ASP A 786 48.00 22.36 24.79
CA ASP A 786 48.44 23.00 23.54
C ASP A 786 48.74 22.01 22.39
N TRP A 787 47.94 20.94 22.26
CA TRP A 787 48.10 20.01 21.13
C TRP A 787 47.54 20.59 19.83
N GLY A 788 46.67 21.62 19.92
CA GLY A 788 46.11 22.32 18.78
C GLY A 788 45.57 21.34 17.72
N PRO A 789 46.00 21.45 16.45
CA PRO A 789 45.54 20.54 15.40
C PRO A 789 46.09 19.11 15.46
N GLN A 790 47.11 18.84 16.29
CA GLN A 790 47.67 17.49 16.47
C GLN A 790 46.72 16.56 17.22
N TYR A 791 45.66 17.09 17.83
CA TYR A 791 44.61 16.30 18.46
C TYR A 791 43.94 15.30 17.51
N THR A 792 43.98 15.53 16.19
CA THR A 792 43.42 14.63 15.19
C THR A 792 44.14 13.27 15.10
N TYR A 793 45.36 13.13 15.62
CA TYR A 793 46.05 11.84 15.67
C TYR A 793 45.32 10.80 16.53
N ILE A 794 44.70 11.23 17.63
CA ILE A 794 43.92 10.34 18.50
C ILE A 794 42.74 9.75 17.73
N TRP A 795 42.01 10.61 17.01
CA TRP A 795 40.84 10.21 16.24
C TRP A 795 41.20 9.36 15.03
N ALA A 796 42.32 9.67 14.35
CA ALA A 796 42.85 8.82 13.29
C ALA A 796 43.14 7.40 13.79
N ALA A 797 43.83 7.26 14.93
CA ALA A 797 44.11 5.96 15.54
C ALA A 797 42.81 5.24 15.94
N SER A 798 41.85 5.96 16.51
CA SER A 798 40.55 5.40 16.89
C SER A 798 39.75 4.89 15.69
N ASN A 799 39.74 5.63 14.58
CA ASN A 799 39.11 5.21 13.33
C ASN A 799 39.74 3.91 12.78
N PHE A 800 41.07 3.76 12.80
CA PHE A 800 41.71 2.50 12.37
C PHE A 800 41.39 1.32 13.30
N LEU A 801 41.25 1.56 14.60
CA LEU A 801 40.77 0.53 15.54
C LEU A 801 39.32 0.13 15.24
N CYS A 802 38.45 1.09 14.90
CA CYS A 802 37.10 0.79 14.43
C CYS A 802 37.09 -0.04 13.15
N VAL A 803 37.99 0.23 12.20
CA VAL A 803 38.12 -0.58 10.97
C VAL A 803 38.46 -2.04 11.30
N ILE A 804 39.41 -2.26 12.22
CA ILE A 804 39.75 -3.62 12.69
C ILE A 804 38.51 -4.27 13.31
N TRP A 805 37.78 -3.55 14.17
CA TRP A 805 36.58 -4.09 14.80
C TRP A 805 35.45 -4.40 13.78
N PHE A 806 35.16 -3.51 12.83
CA PHE A 806 34.20 -3.73 11.76
C PHE A 806 34.58 -4.92 10.87
N PHE A 807 35.88 -5.10 10.65
CA PHE A 807 36.37 -6.22 9.86
C PHE A 807 36.16 -7.56 10.58
N PHE A 808 36.41 -7.65 11.89
CA PHE A 808 36.31 -8.92 12.60
C PHE A 808 34.91 -9.26 13.14
N PHE A 809 34.17 -8.27 13.63
CA PHE A 809 32.98 -8.49 14.45
C PHE A 809 31.67 -8.08 13.79
N LEU A 810 31.68 -7.07 12.92
CA LEU A 810 30.45 -6.56 12.31
C LEU A 810 29.95 -7.47 11.18
N PRO A 811 28.72 -8.01 11.26
CA PRO A 811 28.15 -8.83 10.18
C PRO A 811 27.61 -7.97 9.03
N GLU A 812 27.39 -8.60 7.87
CA GLU A 812 26.66 -7.98 6.76
C GLU A 812 25.18 -8.32 6.87
N THR A 813 24.34 -7.30 7.03
CA THR A 813 22.88 -7.42 7.24
C THR A 813 22.07 -7.15 5.97
N LYS A 814 22.70 -6.67 4.89
CA LYS A 814 22.01 -6.39 3.62
C LYS A 814 21.25 -7.62 3.13
N THR A 815 20.00 -7.40 2.69
CA THR A 815 19.06 -8.40 2.11
C THR A 815 18.55 -9.50 3.04
N ARG A 816 18.78 -9.40 4.35
CA ARG A 816 18.24 -10.36 5.34
C ARG A 816 17.07 -9.76 6.12
N SER A 817 16.08 -10.59 6.46
CA SER A 817 14.99 -10.17 7.36
C SER A 817 15.44 -10.19 8.82
N LEU A 818 14.67 -9.57 9.72
CA LEU A 818 15.02 -9.52 11.15
C LEU A 818 14.96 -10.92 11.77
N GLU A 819 14.03 -11.75 11.32
CA GLU A 819 13.80 -13.13 11.76
C GLU A 819 14.93 -14.05 11.28
N GLU A 820 15.41 -13.86 10.03
CA GLU A 820 16.61 -14.56 9.53
C GLU A 820 17.86 -14.21 10.36
N LEU A 821 17.98 -12.96 10.80
CA LEU A 821 19.08 -12.56 11.69
C LEU A 821 18.93 -13.21 13.07
N ASP A 822 17.71 -13.28 13.63
CA ASP A 822 17.37 -14.02 14.86
C ASP A 822 17.88 -15.46 14.80
N GLU A 823 17.55 -16.20 13.74
CA GLU A 823 18.03 -17.57 13.53
C GLU A 823 19.56 -17.67 13.46
N ILE A 824 20.23 -16.83 12.66
CA ILE A 824 21.69 -16.89 12.46
C ILE A 824 22.45 -16.67 13.78
N PHE A 825 21.97 -15.72 14.60
CA PHE A 825 22.59 -15.44 15.88
C PHE A 825 22.29 -16.52 16.92
N GLU A 826 21.09 -17.13 16.89
CA GLU A 826 20.76 -18.29 17.73
C GLU A 826 21.64 -19.50 17.39
N ALA A 827 21.90 -19.72 16.09
CA ALA A 827 22.82 -20.74 15.59
C ALA A 827 24.31 -20.47 15.93
N GLY A 828 24.63 -19.35 16.58
CA GLY A 828 25.99 -19.03 17.03
C GLY A 828 27.00 -18.76 15.89
N PHE A 829 26.54 -18.51 14.67
CA PHE A 829 27.40 -18.44 13.49
C PHE A 829 28.38 -17.26 13.53
N ALA A 830 29.55 -17.38 12.91
CA ALA A 830 30.56 -16.31 12.90
C ALA A 830 30.12 -15.14 12.01
N ALA A 831 30.27 -13.89 12.47
CA ALA A 831 29.81 -12.67 11.79
C ALA A 831 30.29 -12.56 10.32
N ARG A 832 31.49 -13.08 10.02
CA ARG A 832 32.11 -13.08 8.69
C ARG A 832 31.45 -14.05 7.70
N LYS A 833 30.69 -15.04 8.18
CA LYS A 833 30.05 -16.08 7.38
C LYS A 833 28.53 -15.92 7.29
N PHE A 834 27.95 -14.82 7.80
CA PHE A 834 26.51 -14.57 7.72
C PHE A 834 25.96 -14.65 6.29
N LYS A 835 26.75 -14.25 5.29
CA LYS A 835 26.37 -14.38 3.87
C LYS A 835 26.23 -15.84 3.39
N GLN A 836 26.94 -16.77 4.03
CA GLN A 836 27.01 -18.19 3.65
C GLN A 836 26.01 -19.06 4.44
N TYR A 837 25.34 -18.50 5.45
CA TYR A 837 24.34 -19.25 6.22
C TYR A 837 23.02 -19.28 5.44
N GLU A 838 22.53 -20.48 5.19
CA GLU A 838 21.21 -20.73 4.63
C GLU A 838 20.23 -20.86 5.80
N CYS A 839 19.32 -19.89 5.91
CA CYS A 839 18.33 -19.83 6.98
C CYS A 839 17.23 -20.84 6.69
N ARG A 840 16.95 -21.71 7.67
CA ARG A 840 15.90 -22.69 7.60
C ARG A 840 14.54 -22.11 7.96
N ILE A 841 14.42 -20.94 8.61
CA ILE A 841 13.12 -20.32 8.90
C ILE A 841 12.21 -20.23 7.67
N LYS A 842 12.77 -19.98 6.48
CA LYS A 842 12.00 -19.97 5.24
C LYS A 842 11.66 -21.35 4.72
N GLU A 843 12.49 -22.36 4.98
CA GLU A 843 12.24 -23.76 4.62
C GLU A 843 11.32 -24.46 5.62
N ASP A 844 11.45 -24.18 6.92
CA ASP A 844 10.62 -24.62 8.03
C ASP A 844 9.26 -23.93 7.98
N ALA A 845 9.17 -22.63 7.69
CA ALA A 845 7.89 -22.00 7.38
C ALA A 845 7.27 -22.59 6.10
N LYS A 846 8.08 -23.01 5.12
CA LYS A 846 7.59 -23.80 3.98
C LYS A 846 7.19 -25.22 4.44
N GLN A 847 7.91 -25.89 5.32
CA GLN A 847 7.62 -27.25 5.79
C GLN A 847 6.43 -27.31 6.76
N ASP A 848 6.19 -26.30 7.57
CA ASP A 848 5.00 -26.18 8.40
C ASP A 848 3.76 -25.91 7.54
N VAL A 849 3.95 -25.22 6.41
CA VAL A 849 2.88 -24.96 5.42
C VAL A 849 2.67 -26.14 4.45
N TYR A 850 3.72 -26.92 4.13
CA TYR A 850 3.70 -27.96 3.07
C TYR A 850 4.04 -29.40 3.52
N GLY A 851 4.49 -29.61 4.76
CA GLY A 851 5.17 -30.84 5.23
C GLY A 851 4.39 -31.73 6.21
N GLN A 852 3.18 -31.34 6.65
CA GLN A 852 2.31 -32.21 7.46
C GLN A 852 1.60 -33.32 6.66
N GLU A 853 2.16 -33.77 5.53
CA GLU A 853 1.72 -34.97 4.81
C GLU A 853 2.65 -36.16 5.08
N LYS A 854 2.71 -36.65 6.32
CA LYS A 854 3.03 -38.07 6.57
C LYS A 854 2.20 -38.61 7.73
N PRO A 855 1.36 -39.63 7.51
CA PRO A 855 0.69 -40.31 8.61
C PRO A 855 1.70 -41.15 9.40
N GLU A 856 1.64 -41.04 10.73
CA GLU A 856 2.27 -41.99 11.64
C GLU A 856 1.75 -43.40 11.32
N VAL A 857 2.67 -44.30 10.99
CA VAL A 857 2.39 -45.73 10.92
C VAL A 857 2.18 -46.21 12.34
N VAL A 858 0.90 -46.34 12.72
CA VAL A 858 0.49 -47.15 13.86
C VAL A 858 0.86 -48.59 13.56
N ASN A 859 1.95 -49.07 14.16
CA ASN A 859 2.23 -50.50 14.26
C ASN A 859 1.25 -51.09 15.28
N GLN A 860 0.22 -51.77 14.80
CA GLN A 860 -0.48 -52.83 15.52
C GLN A 860 -0.14 -54.17 14.86
N ALA A 861 0.62 -55.01 15.56
CA ALA A 861 0.45 -56.47 15.66
C ALA A 861 1.69 -57.12 16.29
N GLU A 862 1.71 -57.24 17.63
CA GLU A 862 1.78 -58.48 18.43
C GLU A 862 2.04 -58.16 19.91
#